data_AF-A0A2D0KG86-F1
#
_entry.id   AF-A0A2D0KG86-F1
#
_cell.length_a   1.000
_cell.length_b   1.000
_cell.length_c   1.000
_cell.angle_alpha   90.00
_cell.angle_beta   90.00
_cell.angle_gamma   90.00
#
_symmetry.space_group_name_H-M   'P 1'
#
loop_
_entity.id
_entity.type
_entity.pdbx_description
1 polymer ?
#
loop_
_entity_poly.entity_id
_entity_poly.type
_entity_poly.pdbx_seq_one_letter_code
_entity_poly.pdbx_strand_id
1 'polypeptide(L)'
;MKLTPEKLLSAIEKYAHAPEKQRFLTQKQIQWFSDPENVFFLISLALALPKEAMKEIGDSINYWLEIAIGELALTTNKLPAEAKQQLEEIIEQILVNTKEKFEINSECALLCVSILKRNQFHINTDITQLLDTSQYAEYADNTNIETFPTKPLNLSQLFKQFKIHSGIEFVDFFESGFSVIPHEALPHLLSEVAKHSWGIDALLLLTQYFEEPIALACAQTLDDCSSSVWANLSYLQLINLCARFNRHPSIRSSFKRWKKKAMSHHNKVRETAEIHELYATHVDGNDCASMMLTITLDGQKCQMNMMLDFKSGIRESLLNIDPDRTIPELIKELNTQEAYVDFTPVSPDWLQQILPWILSVQQNKNTPLDLDSLYWLSQLPVEWTQPEAFEFEHWSQKFGYQADLKRQEQNRLGITMGSSLILSWLAPEDCLQKAKKPRDLLKLYYYANRELFIERLTYSAAIEQYRLPPKAPYLVDQFLDLAYALRDPALNRKKFALFDTLSELSFEYFYMEQEEEIEPQGLVLKVSLLDATPAVWRRLRVSNQLTLREFHDVIQTTMGWENAHLFSFSFAGIDIPEEHYDQMCIGEFLEEVGNEFNYQYDFGDNWLHQITVEKILAKDVIQPEVTAGNGMCPAEDSGGIWSWNYLLKLRKKKALTEDEAEQLEFVRLSPNESLEPFDKKLVNNRLKALINH
;
A
#
# COMPACT_ATOMS: atom_id res chain seq x y z
N MET A 1 -3.65 -7.72 13.47
CA MET A 1 -4.31 -7.24 14.72
C MET A 1 -5.79 -7.54 14.61
N LYS A 2 -6.40 -8.28 15.54
CA LYS A 2 -7.86 -8.53 15.49
C LYS A 2 -8.64 -7.27 15.87
N LEU A 3 -9.57 -6.84 15.02
CA LEU A 3 -10.42 -5.68 15.26
C LEU A 3 -11.56 -6.01 16.22
N THR A 4 -12.00 -5.01 17.01
CA THR A 4 -13.24 -5.10 17.78
C THR A 4 -14.38 -4.38 17.04
N PRO A 5 -15.65 -4.76 17.27
CA PRO A 5 -16.81 -4.09 16.69
C PRO A 5 -16.80 -2.58 16.89
N GLU A 6 -16.47 -2.12 18.11
CA GLU A 6 -16.50 -0.71 18.47
C GLU A 6 -15.42 0.09 17.74
N LYS A 7 -14.22 -0.49 17.58
CA LYS A 7 -13.11 0.15 16.90
C LYS A 7 -13.39 0.32 15.40
N LEU A 8 -13.93 -0.72 14.76
CA LEU A 8 -14.25 -0.70 13.34
C LEU A 8 -15.42 0.26 13.05
N LEU A 9 -16.51 0.16 13.81
CA LEU A 9 -17.68 1.04 13.63
C LEU A 9 -17.31 2.51 13.88
N SER A 10 -16.57 2.81 14.95
CA SER A 10 -16.11 4.17 15.23
C SER A 10 -15.22 4.74 14.12
N ALA A 11 -14.39 3.89 13.48
CA ALA A 11 -13.56 4.33 12.36
C ALA A 11 -14.40 4.64 11.12
N ILE A 12 -15.41 3.82 10.82
CA ILE A 12 -16.36 4.03 9.71
C ILE A 12 -17.18 5.31 9.95
N GLU A 13 -17.71 5.52 11.16
CA GLU A 13 -18.48 6.72 11.51
C GLU A 13 -17.62 7.99 11.41
N LYS A 14 -16.39 7.95 11.92
CA LYS A 14 -15.44 9.08 11.78
C LYS A 14 -15.16 9.39 10.32
N TYR A 15 -15.00 8.35 9.49
CA TYR A 15 -14.82 8.52 8.05
C TYR A 15 -16.05 9.15 7.40
N ALA A 16 -17.25 8.67 7.71
CA ALA A 16 -18.51 9.18 7.17
C ALA A 16 -18.72 10.68 7.48
N HIS A 17 -18.33 11.12 8.68
CA HIS A 17 -18.48 12.52 9.10
C HIS A 17 -17.27 13.42 8.76
N ALA A 18 -16.20 12.88 8.19
CA ALA A 18 -15.06 13.67 7.74
C ALA A 18 -15.39 14.46 6.46
N PRO A 19 -14.78 15.64 6.24
CA PRO A 19 -14.86 16.35 4.96
C PRO A 19 -14.39 15.44 3.81
N GLU A 20 -15.02 15.49 2.64
CA GLU A 20 -14.70 14.61 1.50
C GLU A 20 -13.20 14.58 1.16
N LYS A 21 -12.50 15.71 1.26
CA LYS A 21 -11.04 15.80 1.03
C LYS A 21 -10.17 15.05 2.05
N GLN A 22 -10.75 14.60 3.16
CA GLN A 22 -10.12 13.86 4.25
C GLN A 22 -10.65 12.42 4.36
N ARG A 23 -11.56 12.02 3.45
CA ARG A 23 -12.11 10.67 3.37
C ARG A 23 -11.15 9.75 2.62
N PHE A 24 -10.09 9.34 3.29
CA PHE A 24 -9.20 8.27 2.82
C PHE A 24 -8.79 7.39 4.00
N LEU A 25 -8.63 6.08 3.74
CA LEU A 25 -8.11 5.15 4.72
C LEU A 25 -6.60 5.36 4.90
N THR A 26 -6.14 5.44 6.14
CA THR A 26 -4.70 5.47 6.44
C THR A 26 -4.06 4.11 6.12
N GLN A 27 -2.76 4.09 5.81
CA GLN A 27 -1.99 2.84 5.63
C GLN A 27 -2.22 1.84 6.77
N LYS A 28 -2.22 2.33 8.01
CA LYS A 28 -2.49 1.51 9.19
C LYS A 28 -3.89 0.89 9.22
N GLN A 29 -4.90 1.56 8.65
CA GLN A 29 -6.26 1.02 8.53
C GLN A 29 -6.37 0.03 7.38
N ILE A 30 -5.70 0.27 6.25
CA ILE A 30 -5.63 -0.66 5.12
C ILE A 30 -5.00 -1.98 5.59
N GLN A 31 -3.89 -1.91 6.35
CA GLN A 31 -3.24 -3.06 6.97
C GLN A 31 -4.12 -3.87 7.94
N TRP A 32 -5.26 -3.33 8.40
CA TRP A 32 -6.20 -4.15 9.17
C TRP A 32 -6.73 -5.32 8.34
N PHE A 33 -6.87 -5.14 7.03
CA PHE A 33 -7.46 -6.12 6.12
C PHE A 33 -6.47 -7.12 5.53
N SER A 34 -5.18 -7.00 5.90
CA SER A 34 -4.20 -8.07 5.65
C SER A 34 -4.50 -9.35 6.45
N ASP A 35 -5.35 -9.25 7.50
CA ASP A 35 -5.88 -10.39 8.26
C ASP A 35 -7.30 -10.74 7.75
N PRO A 36 -7.51 -11.91 7.12
CA PRO A 36 -8.81 -12.32 6.56
C PRO A 36 -9.96 -12.29 7.58
N GLU A 37 -9.69 -12.56 8.86
CA GLU A 37 -10.73 -12.54 9.89
C GLU A 37 -11.37 -11.15 10.04
N ASN A 38 -10.61 -10.07 9.84
CA ASN A 38 -11.12 -8.71 9.92
C ASN A 38 -12.04 -8.39 8.72
N VAL A 39 -11.77 -8.98 7.56
CA VAL A 39 -12.62 -8.84 6.36
C VAL A 39 -13.94 -9.58 6.56
N PHE A 40 -13.88 -10.82 7.06
CA PHE A 40 -15.07 -11.60 7.45
C PHE A 40 -15.93 -10.88 8.46
N PHE A 41 -15.29 -10.24 9.42
CA PHE A 41 -15.95 -9.44 10.43
C PHE A 41 -16.64 -8.20 9.84
N LEU A 42 -15.98 -7.46 8.93
CA LEU A 42 -16.59 -6.34 8.22
C LEU A 42 -17.79 -6.77 7.35
N ILE A 43 -17.68 -7.89 6.63
CA ILE A 43 -18.80 -8.45 5.84
C ILE A 43 -19.98 -8.74 6.77
N SER A 44 -19.73 -9.41 7.90
CA SER A 44 -20.77 -9.75 8.88
C SER A 44 -21.44 -8.50 9.46
N LEU A 45 -20.64 -7.47 9.77
CA LEU A 45 -21.13 -6.17 10.24
C LEU A 45 -22.03 -5.52 9.19
N ALA A 46 -21.57 -5.43 7.94
CA ALA A 46 -22.32 -4.81 6.84
C ALA A 46 -23.66 -5.50 6.61
N LEU A 47 -23.70 -6.84 6.64
CA LEU A 47 -24.93 -7.61 6.48
C LEU A 47 -25.96 -7.37 7.60
N ALA A 48 -25.48 -7.07 8.81
CA ALA A 48 -26.31 -6.81 10.00
C ALA A 48 -26.70 -5.33 10.17
N LEU A 49 -26.26 -4.43 9.29
CA LEU A 49 -26.58 -3.01 9.40
C LEU A 49 -28.06 -2.73 9.08
N PRO A 50 -28.78 -2.00 9.94
CA PRO A 50 -30.13 -1.54 9.66
C PRO A 50 -30.18 -0.68 8.39
N LYS A 51 -31.32 -0.72 7.67
CA LYS A 51 -31.53 0.06 6.44
C LYS A 51 -31.40 1.56 6.66
N GLU A 52 -31.80 2.06 7.83
CA GLU A 52 -31.68 3.46 8.21
C GLU A 52 -30.21 3.89 8.30
N ALA A 53 -29.35 3.03 8.83
CA ALA A 53 -27.92 3.29 8.92
C ALA A 53 -27.27 3.32 7.52
N MET A 54 -27.70 2.47 6.58
CA MET A 54 -27.22 2.51 5.20
C MET A 54 -27.50 3.84 4.50
N LYS A 55 -28.58 4.54 4.84
CA LYS A 55 -28.83 5.90 4.30
C LYS A 55 -27.85 6.95 4.82
N GLU A 56 -27.25 6.73 5.99
CA GLU A 56 -26.36 7.69 6.64
C GLU A 56 -24.88 7.39 6.35
N ILE A 57 -24.48 6.11 6.40
CA ILE A 57 -23.09 5.67 6.27
C ILE A 57 -22.84 4.70 5.11
N GLY A 58 -23.81 4.47 4.22
CA GLY A 58 -23.73 3.48 3.14
C GLY A 58 -22.54 3.66 2.21
N ASP A 59 -22.28 4.88 1.74
CA ASP A 59 -21.10 5.19 0.90
C ASP A 59 -19.78 4.85 1.60
N SER A 60 -19.75 5.04 2.93
CA SER A 60 -18.58 4.70 3.74
C SER A 60 -18.43 3.19 3.87
N ILE A 61 -19.52 2.46 4.12
CA ILE A 61 -19.50 1.00 4.17
C ILE A 61 -19.05 0.40 2.84
N ASN A 62 -19.55 0.93 1.72
CA ASN A 62 -19.13 0.52 0.40
C ASN A 62 -17.62 0.70 0.23
N TYR A 63 -17.10 1.92 0.44
CA TYR A 63 -15.67 2.19 0.32
C TYR A 63 -14.79 1.30 1.21
N TRP A 64 -15.23 1.03 2.44
CA TRP A 64 -14.50 0.14 3.35
C TRP A 64 -14.53 -1.33 2.90
N LEU A 65 -15.67 -1.82 2.40
CA LEU A 65 -15.79 -3.17 1.85
C LEU A 65 -14.91 -3.35 0.60
N GLU A 66 -14.88 -2.34 -0.26
CA GLU A 66 -14.05 -2.33 -1.47
C GLU A 66 -12.57 -2.52 -1.15
N ILE A 67 -12.07 -1.70 -0.22
CA ILE A 67 -10.66 -1.79 0.21
C ILE A 67 -10.40 -3.10 0.94
N ALA A 68 -11.29 -3.53 1.85
CA ALA A 68 -11.08 -4.75 2.62
C ALA A 68 -11.08 -6.02 1.77
N ILE A 69 -12.01 -6.14 0.83
CA ILE A 69 -12.09 -7.28 -0.09
C ILE A 69 -10.98 -7.22 -1.14
N GLY A 70 -10.59 -6.02 -1.58
CA GLY A 70 -9.42 -5.84 -2.45
C GLY A 70 -8.12 -6.33 -1.79
N GLU A 71 -7.86 -5.93 -0.55
CA GLU A 71 -6.72 -6.43 0.24
C GLU A 71 -6.78 -7.95 0.46
N LEU A 72 -7.98 -8.49 0.71
CA LEU A 72 -8.18 -9.94 0.78
C LEU A 72 -7.84 -10.61 -0.56
N ALA A 73 -8.23 -10.03 -1.70
CA ALA A 73 -7.90 -10.57 -3.02
C ALA A 73 -6.39 -10.59 -3.25
N LEU A 74 -5.68 -9.52 -2.90
CA LEU A 74 -4.22 -9.42 -3.01
C LEU A 74 -3.49 -10.48 -2.17
N THR A 75 -3.96 -10.71 -0.94
CA THR A 75 -3.38 -11.73 -0.04
C THR A 75 -3.71 -13.15 -0.48
N THR A 76 -4.94 -13.39 -0.96
CA THR A 76 -5.38 -14.73 -1.40
C THR A 76 -4.80 -15.17 -2.72
N ASN A 77 -4.47 -14.24 -3.64
CA ASN A 77 -3.77 -14.56 -4.89
C ASN A 77 -2.40 -15.21 -4.69
N LYS A 78 -1.81 -15.08 -3.48
CA LYS A 78 -0.54 -15.73 -3.10
C LYS A 78 -0.73 -17.12 -2.48
N LEU A 79 -1.97 -17.51 -2.16
CA LEU A 79 -2.28 -18.75 -1.48
C LEU A 79 -2.51 -19.92 -2.47
N PRO A 80 -2.30 -21.17 -2.04
CA PRO A 80 -2.74 -22.34 -2.80
C PRO A 80 -4.25 -22.31 -3.08
N ALA A 81 -4.67 -22.91 -4.19
CA ALA A 81 -6.08 -22.92 -4.60
C ALA A 81 -7.02 -23.49 -3.52
N GLU A 82 -6.57 -24.51 -2.78
CA GLU A 82 -7.35 -25.12 -1.70
C GLU A 82 -7.59 -24.15 -0.54
N ALA A 83 -6.62 -23.28 -0.23
CA ALA A 83 -6.77 -22.27 0.83
C ALA A 83 -7.71 -21.14 0.39
N LYS A 84 -7.63 -20.70 -0.88
CA LYS A 84 -8.60 -19.75 -1.44
C LYS A 84 -10.03 -20.32 -1.38
N GLN A 85 -10.21 -21.58 -1.77
CA GLN A 85 -11.51 -22.24 -1.71
C GLN A 85 -12.07 -22.29 -0.27
N GLN A 86 -11.23 -22.59 0.73
CA GLN A 86 -11.68 -22.56 2.13
C GLN A 86 -12.16 -21.17 2.58
N LEU A 87 -11.50 -20.10 2.12
CA LEU A 87 -11.93 -18.73 2.42
C LEU A 87 -13.26 -18.42 1.73
N GLU A 88 -13.43 -18.84 0.47
CA GLU A 88 -14.70 -18.73 -0.26
C GLU A 88 -15.83 -19.48 0.48
N GLU A 89 -15.58 -20.71 0.94
CA GLU A 89 -16.55 -21.49 1.73
C GLU A 89 -16.92 -20.81 3.06
N ILE A 90 -15.96 -20.16 3.74
CA ILE A 90 -16.23 -19.39 4.96
C ILE A 90 -17.10 -18.16 4.65
N ILE A 91 -16.81 -17.44 3.57
CA ILE A 91 -17.59 -16.27 3.16
C ILE A 91 -19.01 -16.69 2.81
N GLU A 92 -19.20 -17.78 2.06
CA GLU A 92 -20.51 -18.34 1.76
C GLU A 92 -21.27 -18.71 3.05
N GLN A 93 -20.60 -19.35 4.02
CA GLN A 93 -21.21 -19.64 5.32
C GLN A 93 -21.61 -18.37 6.07
N ILE A 94 -20.83 -17.29 6.01
CA ILE A 94 -21.19 -16.00 6.64
C ILE A 94 -22.45 -15.43 5.99
N LEU A 95 -22.52 -15.43 4.65
CA LEU A 95 -23.67 -14.94 3.90
C LEU A 95 -24.94 -15.71 4.26
N VAL A 96 -24.86 -17.05 4.33
CA VAL A 96 -26.00 -17.92 4.67
C VAL A 96 -26.37 -17.83 6.16
N ASN A 97 -25.41 -17.96 7.07
CA ASN A 97 -25.67 -18.00 8.52
C ASN A 97 -26.22 -16.67 9.05
N THR A 98 -25.83 -15.54 8.46
CA THR A 98 -26.34 -14.23 8.88
C THR A 98 -27.86 -14.15 8.61
N LYS A 99 -28.37 -14.84 7.57
CA LYS A 99 -29.79 -14.86 7.21
C LYS A 99 -30.62 -15.60 8.26
N GLU A 100 -30.08 -16.69 8.76
CA GLU A 100 -30.79 -17.53 9.73
C GLU A 100 -30.83 -16.91 11.12
N LYS A 101 -29.86 -16.05 11.45
CA LYS A 101 -29.68 -15.48 12.80
C LYS A 101 -30.16 -14.02 12.93
N PHE A 102 -30.22 -13.25 11.85
CA PHE A 102 -30.53 -11.83 11.85
C PHE A 102 -31.44 -11.43 10.68
N GLU A 103 -32.14 -10.29 10.77
CA GLU A 103 -32.77 -9.66 9.60
C GLU A 103 -31.65 -9.10 8.70
N ILE A 104 -31.31 -9.81 7.62
CA ILE A 104 -30.29 -9.35 6.66
C ILE A 104 -30.77 -8.11 5.93
N ASN A 105 -29.87 -7.15 5.79
CA ASN A 105 -30.03 -6.10 4.79
C ASN A 105 -29.69 -6.65 3.39
N SER A 106 -30.72 -6.94 2.60
CA SER A 106 -30.60 -7.47 1.23
C SER A 106 -29.70 -6.63 0.33
N GLU A 107 -29.64 -5.32 0.56
CA GLU A 107 -28.80 -4.38 -0.17
C GLU A 107 -27.32 -4.62 0.11
N CYS A 108 -26.95 -4.75 1.38
CA CYS A 108 -25.58 -5.08 1.79
C CYS A 108 -25.17 -6.47 1.30
N ALA A 109 -26.11 -7.43 1.26
CA ALA A 109 -25.83 -8.76 0.72
C ALA A 109 -25.47 -8.70 -0.77
N LEU A 110 -26.24 -7.95 -1.58
CA LEU A 110 -25.89 -7.72 -2.98
C LEU A 110 -24.55 -7.02 -3.13
N LEU A 111 -24.33 -5.94 -2.37
CA LEU A 111 -23.09 -5.18 -2.40
C LEU A 111 -21.88 -6.06 -2.12
N CYS A 112 -21.92 -6.81 -1.02
CA CYS A 112 -20.84 -7.72 -0.63
C CYS A 112 -20.56 -8.75 -1.72
N VAL A 113 -21.59 -9.41 -2.27
CA VAL A 113 -21.36 -10.43 -3.30
C VAL A 113 -20.88 -9.84 -4.62
N SER A 114 -21.37 -8.66 -5.02
CA SER A 114 -20.87 -7.93 -6.19
C SER A 114 -19.37 -7.61 -6.04
N ILE A 115 -18.97 -7.03 -4.90
CA ILE A 115 -17.56 -6.69 -4.64
C ILE A 115 -16.69 -7.96 -4.61
N LEU A 116 -17.15 -9.04 -3.97
CA LEU A 116 -16.46 -10.33 -3.94
C LEU A 116 -16.26 -10.89 -5.35
N LYS A 117 -17.32 -10.92 -6.17
CA LYS A 117 -17.23 -11.41 -7.55
C LYS A 117 -16.31 -10.53 -8.40
N ARG A 118 -16.39 -9.19 -8.28
CA ARG A 118 -15.49 -8.28 -8.99
C ARG A 118 -14.01 -8.55 -8.64
N ASN A 119 -13.75 -8.93 -7.39
CA ASN A 119 -12.45 -9.37 -6.91
C ASN A 119 -12.15 -10.87 -7.19
N GLN A 120 -12.87 -11.50 -8.12
CA GLN A 120 -12.67 -12.89 -8.59
C GLN A 120 -12.79 -13.96 -7.48
N PHE A 121 -13.64 -13.74 -6.49
CA PHE A 121 -14.06 -14.81 -5.56
C PHE A 121 -15.23 -15.61 -6.16
N HIS A 122 -15.12 -16.94 -6.13
CA HIS A 122 -16.18 -17.83 -6.59
C HIS A 122 -17.24 -18.01 -5.51
N ILE A 123 -18.29 -17.19 -5.57
CA ILE A 123 -19.42 -17.22 -4.62
C ILE A 123 -20.65 -17.84 -5.30
N ASN A 124 -20.99 -19.07 -4.91
CA ASN A 124 -22.10 -19.86 -5.45
C ASN A 124 -23.40 -19.70 -4.65
N THR A 125 -23.40 -18.84 -3.63
CA THR A 125 -24.60 -18.63 -2.81
C THR A 125 -25.75 -18.13 -3.68
N ASP A 126 -26.89 -18.82 -3.59
CA ASP A 126 -28.11 -18.40 -4.29
C ASP A 126 -28.62 -17.10 -3.68
N ILE A 127 -28.26 -15.98 -4.35
CA ILE A 127 -28.65 -14.64 -3.91
C ILE A 127 -30.17 -14.54 -3.80
N THR A 128 -30.94 -15.21 -4.65
CA THR A 128 -32.42 -15.13 -4.56
C THR A 128 -32.95 -15.66 -3.24
N GLN A 129 -32.22 -16.56 -2.58
CA GLN A 129 -32.53 -17.00 -1.22
C GLN A 129 -32.10 -15.96 -0.19
N LEU A 130 -31.07 -15.15 -0.43
CA LEU A 130 -30.68 -14.06 0.47
C LEU A 130 -31.64 -12.86 0.41
N LEU A 131 -32.37 -12.68 -0.70
CA LEU A 131 -33.30 -11.57 -0.89
C LEU A 131 -34.69 -11.88 -0.33
N ASP A 132 -35.22 -11.01 0.52
CA ASP A 132 -36.62 -11.09 0.96
C ASP A 132 -37.57 -10.70 -0.19
N THR A 133 -38.19 -11.71 -0.81
CA THR A 133 -38.92 -11.62 -2.10
C THR A 133 -40.17 -10.73 -2.08
N SER A 134 -40.56 -10.18 -0.93
CA SER A 134 -41.80 -9.40 -0.76
C SER A 134 -41.63 -7.87 -0.83
N GLN A 135 -40.42 -7.33 -0.68
CA GLN A 135 -40.19 -5.87 -0.53
C GLN A 135 -39.26 -5.23 -1.58
N TYR A 136 -38.80 -6.00 -2.57
CA TYR A 136 -37.84 -5.54 -3.60
C TYR A 136 -38.35 -4.43 -4.54
N ALA A 137 -39.64 -4.08 -4.50
CA ALA A 137 -40.28 -3.23 -5.50
C ALA A 137 -40.48 -1.76 -5.08
N GLU A 138 -40.24 -1.37 -3.82
CA GLU A 138 -40.68 -0.06 -3.30
C GLU A 138 -39.59 0.99 -3.02
N TYR A 139 -38.29 0.69 -3.08
CA TYR A 139 -37.27 1.59 -2.48
C TYR A 139 -36.03 1.93 -3.33
N ALA A 140 -36.19 1.99 -4.66
CA ALA A 140 -35.13 2.04 -5.67
C ALA A 140 -34.30 3.35 -5.84
N ASP A 141 -34.27 4.29 -4.89
CA ASP A 141 -33.70 5.64 -5.16
C ASP A 141 -32.37 6.01 -4.46
N ASN A 142 -31.85 5.25 -3.49
CA ASN A 142 -30.87 5.82 -2.55
C ASN A 142 -29.50 5.11 -2.39
N THR A 143 -29.15 4.10 -3.18
CA THR A 143 -28.07 3.16 -2.76
C THR A 143 -27.03 2.79 -3.81
N ASN A 144 -27.06 3.36 -5.02
CA ASN A 144 -26.15 3.02 -6.14
C ASN A 144 -26.04 1.51 -6.49
N ILE A 145 -26.86 0.65 -5.88
CA ILE A 145 -26.95 -0.78 -6.16
C ILE A 145 -28.22 -1.03 -6.95
N GLU A 146 -28.08 -1.64 -8.11
CA GLU A 146 -29.18 -1.73 -9.07
C GLU A 146 -30.10 -2.92 -8.79
N THR A 147 -31.40 -2.67 -8.80
CA THR A 147 -32.40 -3.69 -8.44
C THR A 147 -32.71 -4.64 -9.59
N PHE A 148 -32.86 -5.92 -9.26
CA PHE A 148 -33.41 -6.93 -10.16
C PHE A 148 -34.88 -6.63 -10.52
N PRO A 149 -35.26 -6.66 -11.80
CA PRO A 149 -36.63 -6.33 -12.22
C PRO A 149 -37.61 -7.44 -11.81
N THR A 150 -38.57 -7.12 -10.93
CA THR A 150 -39.66 -8.02 -10.49
C THR A 150 -40.93 -7.94 -11.36
N LYS A 151 -41.03 -6.92 -12.21
CA LYS A 151 -41.89 -6.87 -13.41
C LYS A 151 -40.98 -6.78 -14.62
N PRO A 152 -41.39 -7.21 -15.83
CA PRO A 152 -40.58 -7.03 -17.03
C PRO A 152 -40.46 -5.53 -17.32
N LEU A 153 -39.47 -4.88 -16.69
CA LEU A 153 -38.97 -3.60 -17.15
C LEU A 153 -38.38 -3.85 -18.53
N ASN A 154 -38.62 -2.89 -19.40
CA ASN A 154 -37.92 -2.87 -20.66
C ASN A 154 -36.44 -2.61 -20.32
N LEU A 155 -35.58 -3.62 -20.38
CA LEU A 155 -34.13 -3.51 -20.14
C LEU A 155 -33.50 -2.38 -20.98
N SER A 156 -34.04 -2.09 -22.18
CA SER A 156 -33.65 -0.91 -22.97
C SER A 156 -33.92 0.43 -22.28
N GLN A 157 -34.92 0.54 -21.40
CA GLN A 157 -35.16 1.75 -20.58
C GLN A 157 -34.14 1.87 -19.45
N LEU A 158 -33.77 0.75 -18.83
CA LEU A 158 -32.76 0.70 -17.78
C LEU A 158 -31.40 1.20 -18.31
N PHE A 159 -30.91 0.62 -19.42
CA PHE A 159 -29.63 1.03 -20.00
C PHE A 159 -29.61 2.50 -20.44
N LYS A 160 -30.76 3.07 -20.80
CA LYS A 160 -30.89 4.51 -21.08
C LYS A 160 -30.80 5.37 -19.83
N GLN A 161 -31.36 4.91 -18.71
CA GLN A 161 -31.28 5.61 -17.43
C GLN A 161 -29.83 5.70 -16.94
N PHE A 162 -29.08 4.61 -17.05
CA PHE A 162 -27.66 4.53 -16.68
C PHE A 162 -26.70 5.08 -17.74
N LYS A 163 -27.24 5.63 -18.84
CA LYS A 163 -26.47 6.25 -19.92
C LYS A 163 -25.34 5.35 -20.45
N ILE A 164 -25.62 4.06 -20.59
CA ILE A 164 -24.63 3.10 -21.11
C ILE A 164 -24.46 3.30 -22.62
N HIS A 165 -23.25 3.67 -23.02
CA HIS A 165 -22.86 4.07 -24.36
C HIS A 165 -21.79 3.15 -24.97
N SER A 166 -21.00 2.45 -24.14
CA SER A 166 -19.95 1.54 -24.59
C SER A 166 -20.10 0.12 -24.04
N GLY A 167 -19.34 -0.81 -24.62
CA GLY A 167 -19.33 -2.19 -24.15
C GLY A 167 -18.67 -2.34 -22.77
N ILE A 168 -17.66 -1.51 -22.46
CA ILE A 168 -16.97 -1.55 -21.18
C ILE A 168 -17.82 -0.93 -20.06
N GLU A 169 -18.53 0.16 -20.33
CA GLU A 169 -19.49 0.75 -19.36
C GLU A 169 -20.59 -0.27 -18.98
N PHE A 170 -21.01 -1.13 -19.93
CA PHE A 170 -21.92 -2.22 -19.61
C PHE A 170 -21.26 -3.30 -18.76
N VAL A 171 -19.97 -3.60 -18.98
CA VAL A 171 -19.23 -4.55 -18.15
C VAL A 171 -19.14 -4.03 -16.72
N ASP A 172 -18.81 -2.76 -16.52
CA ASP A 172 -18.74 -2.13 -15.19
C ASP A 172 -20.09 -2.17 -14.47
N PHE A 173 -21.15 -1.80 -15.20
CA PHE A 173 -22.54 -1.93 -14.77
C PHE A 173 -22.89 -3.38 -14.41
N PHE A 174 -22.42 -4.33 -15.22
CA PHE A 174 -22.68 -5.74 -15.01
C PHE A 174 -21.97 -6.24 -13.74
N GLU A 175 -20.70 -5.93 -13.55
CA GLU A 175 -19.92 -6.32 -12.37
C GLU A 175 -20.50 -5.72 -11.08
N SER A 176 -21.02 -4.49 -11.17
CA SER A 176 -21.61 -3.75 -10.05
C SER A 176 -23.00 -4.23 -9.60
N GLY A 177 -23.64 -5.17 -10.32
CA GLY A 177 -24.94 -5.70 -9.88
C GLY A 177 -25.50 -6.87 -10.67
N PHE A 178 -25.31 -6.95 -11.98
CA PHE A 178 -25.87 -8.03 -12.81
C PHE A 178 -25.03 -9.32 -12.79
N SER A 179 -23.81 -9.29 -12.26
CA SER A 179 -22.91 -10.44 -12.07
C SER A 179 -23.47 -11.51 -11.12
N VAL A 180 -24.47 -11.13 -10.33
CA VAL A 180 -25.16 -12.03 -9.39
C VAL A 180 -26.47 -12.60 -9.93
N ILE A 181 -26.79 -12.36 -11.20
CA ILE A 181 -28.00 -12.88 -11.84
C ILE A 181 -28.02 -14.41 -11.86
N PRO A 182 -29.15 -15.06 -11.50
CA PRO A 182 -29.32 -16.49 -11.69
C PRO A 182 -29.04 -16.88 -13.14
N HIS A 183 -28.27 -17.95 -13.34
CA HIS A 183 -27.79 -18.33 -14.66
C HIS A 183 -28.93 -18.60 -15.66
N GLU A 184 -30.12 -18.98 -15.19
CA GLU A 184 -31.33 -19.18 -16.00
C GLU A 184 -31.88 -17.89 -16.60
N ALA A 185 -31.62 -16.74 -15.98
CA ALA A 185 -32.08 -15.43 -16.43
C ALA A 185 -31.07 -14.72 -17.34
N LEU A 186 -29.80 -15.16 -17.36
CA LEU A 186 -28.75 -14.59 -18.22
C LEU A 186 -29.14 -14.56 -19.72
N PRO A 187 -29.71 -15.62 -20.33
CA PRO A 187 -30.04 -15.59 -21.76
C PRO A 187 -31.01 -14.46 -22.12
N HIS A 188 -31.96 -14.14 -21.23
CA HIS A 188 -32.92 -13.06 -21.48
C HIS A 188 -32.22 -11.69 -21.48
N LEU A 189 -31.42 -11.41 -20.46
CA LEU A 189 -30.63 -10.18 -20.36
C LEU A 189 -29.71 -10.01 -21.57
N LEU A 190 -28.88 -11.03 -21.85
CA LEU A 190 -27.86 -10.97 -22.88
C LEU A 190 -28.47 -10.86 -24.29
N SER A 191 -29.65 -11.44 -24.51
CA SER A 191 -30.39 -11.27 -25.77
C SER A 191 -30.86 -9.83 -26.00
N GLU A 192 -31.15 -9.07 -24.94
CA GLU A 192 -31.45 -7.65 -25.05
C GLU A 192 -30.17 -6.85 -25.32
N VAL A 193 -29.09 -7.14 -24.58
CA VAL A 193 -27.77 -6.51 -24.76
C VAL A 193 -27.33 -6.60 -26.22
N ALA A 194 -27.50 -7.76 -26.87
CA ALA A 194 -27.17 -7.98 -28.28
C ALA A 194 -27.86 -7.02 -29.27
N LYS A 195 -28.96 -6.37 -28.87
CA LYS A 195 -29.70 -5.41 -29.73
C LYS A 195 -29.07 -4.02 -29.76
N HIS A 196 -28.20 -3.71 -28.81
CA HIS A 196 -27.54 -2.41 -28.72
C HIS A 196 -26.32 -2.33 -29.66
N SER A 197 -25.95 -1.10 -30.06
CA SER A 197 -24.81 -0.87 -30.94
C SER A 197 -23.47 -1.23 -30.32
N TRP A 198 -23.37 -1.24 -28.99
CA TRP A 198 -22.19 -1.67 -28.23
C TRP A 198 -22.28 -3.13 -27.75
N GLY A 199 -23.41 -3.80 -28.00
CA GLY A 199 -23.74 -5.08 -27.39
C GLY A 199 -22.80 -6.23 -27.77
N ILE A 200 -22.30 -6.24 -29.02
CA ILE A 200 -21.33 -7.26 -29.45
C ILE A 200 -20.00 -7.12 -28.71
N ASP A 201 -19.55 -5.89 -28.46
CA ASP A 201 -18.31 -5.64 -27.71
C ASP A 201 -18.46 -6.14 -26.27
N ALA A 202 -19.55 -5.75 -25.60
CA ALA A 202 -19.88 -6.20 -24.24
C ALA A 202 -19.92 -7.72 -24.12
N LEU A 203 -20.64 -8.40 -25.03
CA LEU A 203 -20.75 -9.85 -25.03
C LEU A 203 -19.39 -10.53 -25.28
N LEU A 204 -18.56 -9.98 -26.17
CA LEU A 204 -17.21 -10.51 -26.42
C LEU A 204 -16.29 -10.34 -25.21
N LEU A 205 -16.34 -9.20 -24.53
CA LEU A 205 -15.61 -8.98 -23.27
C LEU A 205 -16.07 -9.98 -22.22
N LEU A 206 -17.39 -10.13 -21.99
CA LEU A 206 -17.92 -11.06 -21.00
C LEU A 206 -17.69 -12.55 -21.33
N THR A 207 -17.31 -12.90 -22.57
CA THR A 207 -16.79 -14.26 -22.83
C THR A 207 -15.47 -14.56 -22.09
N GLN A 208 -14.80 -13.53 -21.57
CA GLN A 208 -13.56 -13.62 -20.80
C GLN A 208 -13.77 -13.48 -19.29
N TYR A 209 -15.01 -13.28 -18.87
CA TYR A 209 -15.38 -13.16 -17.45
C TYR A 209 -14.91 -14.38 -16.65
N PHE A 210 -14.51 -14.19 -15.39
CA PHE A 210 -13.85 -15.26 -14.64
C PHE A 210 -14.74 -16.49 -14.38
N GLU A 211 -16.06 -16.29 -14.24
CA GLU A 211 -17.04 -17.37 -14.09
C GLU A 211 -17.44 -17.96 -15.46
N GLU A 212 -17.15 -19.25 -15.65
CA GLU A 212 -17.47 -19.96 -16.90
C GLU A 212 -18.95 -19.91 -17.30
N PRO A 213 -19.95 -20.02 -16.39
CA PRO A 213 -21.36 -19.97 -16.78
C PRO A 213 -21.77 -18.66 -17.48
N ILE A 214 -21.25 -17.52 -17.03
CA ILE A 214 -21.48 -16.21 -17.65
C ILE A 214 -20.84 -16.16 -19.04
N ALA A 215 -19.60 -16.63 -19.14
CA ALA A 215 -18.88 -16.69 -20.42
C ALA A 215 -19.60 -17.58 -21.45
N LEU A 216 -20.11 -18.74 -21.01
CA LEU A 216 -20.88 -19.67 -21.86
C LEU A 216 -22.22 -19.06 -22.30
N ALA A 217 -22.93 -18.38 -21.41
CA ALA A 217 -24.19 -17.70 -21.75
C ALA A 217 -23.96 -16.58 -22.80
N CYS A 218 -22.87 -15.83 -22.68
CA CYS A 218 -22.46 -14.83 -23.68
C CYS A 218 -22.11 -15.50 -25.01
N ALA A 219 -21.35 -16.59 -24.99
CA ALA A 219 -20.99 -17.34 -26.19
C ALA A 219 -22.22 -17.89 -26.93
N GLN A 220 -23.18 -18.46 -26.20
CA GLN A 220 -24.43 -18.95 -26.79
C GLN A 220 -25.22 -17.80 -27.44
N THR A 221 -25.33 -16.66 -26.75
CA THR A 221 -26.00 -15.46 -27.27
C THR A 221 -25.33 -14.96 -28.57
N LEU A 222 -23.99 -14.93 -28.63
CA LEU A 222 -23.24 -14.56 -29.82
C LEU A 222 -23.41 -15.54 -30.99
N ASP A 223 -23.53 -16.84 -30.69
CA ASP A 223 -23.81 -17.87 -31.70
C ASP A 223 -25.21 -17.69 -32.31
N ASP A 224 -26.21 -17.38 -31.48
CA ASP A 224 -27.61 -17.16 -31.86
C ASP A 224 -27.84 -15.82 -32.59
N CYS A 225 -26.92 -14.86 -32.45
CA CYS A 225 -26.97 -13.59 -33.17
C CYS A 225 -26.90 -13.79 -34.70
N SER A 226 -27.83 -13.14 -35.41
CA SER A 226 -27.80 -13.05 -36.86
C SER A 226 -26.54 -12.32 -37.36
N SER A 227 -26.07 -12.66 -38.56
CA SER A 227 -24.83 -12.09 -39.10
C SER A 227 -24.85 -10.56 -39.17
N SER A 228 -26.00 -9.93 -39.43
CA SER A 228 -26.10 -8.46 -39.55
C SER A 228 -25.79 -7.72 -38.25
N VAL A 229 -26.01 -8.33 -37.08
CA VAL A 229 -25.69 -7.69 -35.79
C VAL A 229 -24.19 -7.52 -35.60
N TRP A 230 -23.36 -8.37 -36.23
CA TRP A 230 -21.91 -8.26 -36.18
C TRP A 230 -21.35 -7.02 -36.88
N ALA A 231 -22.18 -6.25 -37.59
CA ALA A 231 -21.83 -4.90 -38.06
C ALA A 231 -21.61 -3.91 -36.91
N ASN A 232 -22.09 -4.23 -35.71
CA ASN A 232 -21.95 -3.41 -34.50
C ASN A 232 -20.64 -3.65 -33.75
N LEU A 233 -19.84 -4.67 -34.12
CA LEU A 233 -18.52 -4.87 -33.53
C LEU A 233 -17.67 -3.61 -33.77
N SER A 234 -17.16 -2.99 -32.71
CA SER A 234 -16.42 -1.73 -32.84
C SER A 234 -15.06 -1.91 -33.50
N TYR A 235 -14.29 -2.91 -33.04
CA TYR A 235 -12.95 -3.20 -33.54
C TYR A 235 -12.79 -4.70 -33.78
N LEU A 236 -12.39 -5.09 -35.00
CA LEU A 236 -12.05 -6.48 -35.33
C LEU A 236 -10.90 -7.02 -34.46
N GLN A 237 -10.11 -6.15 -33.85
CA GLN A 237 -9.04 -6.53 -32.94
C GLN A 237 -9.56 -7.14 -31.64
N LEU A 238 -10.71 -6.70 -31.13
CA LEU A 238 -11.29 -7.21 -29.87
C LEU A 238 -11.50 -8.73 -29.95
N ILE A 239 -12.11 -9.20 -31.03
CA ILE A 239 -12.32 -10.64 -31.23
C ILE A 239 -11.00 -11.41 -31.41
N ASN A 240 -9.95 -10.80 -31.98
CA ASN A 240 -8.65 -11.43 -32.09
C ASN A 240 -7.96 -11.57 -30.73
N LEU A 241 -8.06 -10.54 -29.87
CA LEU A 241 -7.54 -10.55 -28.52
C LEU A 241 -8.27 -11.57 -27.65
N CYS A 242 -9.61 -11.55 -27.63
CA CYS A 242 -10.41 -12.53 -26.90
C CYS A 242 -10.12 -13.96 -27.36
N ALA A 243 -9.93 -14.20 -28.67
CA ALA A 243 -9.58 -15.52 -29.18
C ALA A 243 -8.18 -15.98 -28.75
N ARG A 244 -7.24 -15.06 -28.62
CA ARG A 244 -5.83 -15.33 -28.31
C ARG A 244 -5.62 -15.60 -26.83
N PHE A 245 -6.17 -14.75 -25.97
CA PHE A 245 -6.00 -14.79 -24.52
C PHE A 245 -7.21 -15.37 -23.80
N ASN A 246 -7.94 -16.27 -24.49
CA ASN A 246 -9.20 -16.81 -24.00
C ASN A 246 -9.03 -17.56 -22.67
N ARG A 247 -9.78 -17.15 -21.64
CA ARG A 247 -9.81 -17.85 -20.34
C ARG A 247 -10.47 -19.24 -20.42
N HIS A 248 -11.48 -19.41 -21.28
CA HIS A 248 -12.36 -20.60 -21.27
C HIS A 248 -12.18 -21.49 -22.50
N PRO A 249 -11.51 -22.66 -22.39
CA PRO A 249 -11.24 -23.54 -23.53
C PRO A 249 -12.50 -23.99 -24.29
N SER A 250 -13.63 -24.11 -23.59
CA SER A 250 -14.94 -24.52 -24.12
C SER A 250 -15.45 -23.59 -25.24
N ILE A 251 -15.09 -22.31 -25.21
CA ILE A 251 -15.56 -21.29 -26.15
C ILE A 251 -14.62 -21.12 -27.36
N ARG A 252 -13.38 -21.64 -27.28
CA ARG A 252 -12.30 -21.35 -28.23
C ARG A 252 -12.66 -21.64 -29.69
N SER A 253 -13.46 -22.68 -29.94
CA SER A 253 -13.87 -23.07 -31.30
C SER A 253 -14.83 -22.06 -31.97
N SER A 254 -15.56 -21.28 -31.17
CA SER A 254 -16.58 -20.35 -31.66
C SER A 254 -15.99 -19.08 -32.28
N PHE A 255 -14.85 -18.60 -31.78
CA PHE A 255 -14.17 -17.39 -32.26
C PHE A 255 -13.89 -17.39 -33.77
N LYS A 256 -13.54 -18.56 -34.36
CA LYS A 256 -13.32 -18.66 -35.81
C LYS A 256 -14.59 -18.38 -36.61
N ARG A 257 -15.75 -18.83 -36.13
CA ARG A 257 -17.05 -18.60 -36.77
C ARG A 257 -17.46 -17.13 -36.63
N TRP A 258 -17.34 -16.60 -35.42
CA TRP A 258 -17.64 -15.20 -35.09
C TRP A 258 -16.78 -14.22 -35.88
N LYS A 259 -15.48 -14.47 -36.00
CA LYS A 259 -14.57 -13.65 -36.82
C LYS A 259 -15.00 -13.62 -38.28
N LYS A 260 -15.46 -14.75 -38.82
CA LYS A 260 -16.00 -14.82 -40.18
C LYS A 260 -17.29 -13.99 -40.33
N LYS A 261 -18.19 -14.03 -39.34
CA LYS A 261 -19.41 -13.19 -39.31
C LYS A 261 -19.04 -11.69 -39.23
N ALA A 262 -18.09 -11.31 -38.38
CA ALA A 262 -17.62 -9.94 -38.24
C ALA A 262 -16.99 -9.40 -39.55
N MET A 263 -16.07 -10.16 -40.14
CA MET A 263 -15.38 -9.76 -41.37
C MET A 263 -16.32 -9.53 -42.56
N SER A 264 -17.48 -10.18 -42.64
CA SER A 264 -18.43 -9.94 -43.73
C SER A 264 -19.19 -8.61 -43.62
N HIS A 265 -19.12 -7.94 -42.47
CA HIS A 265 -19.85 -6.70 -42.19
C HIS A 265 -18.94 -5.53 -41.79
N HIS A 266 -17.70 -5.80 -41.38
CA HIS A 266 -16.75 -4.79 -40.92
C HIS A 266 -16.05 -4.10 -42.09
N ASN A 267 -16.73 -3.13 -42.71
CA ASN A 267 -16.20 -2.35 -43.84
C ASN A 267 -15.68 -0.95 -43.45
N LYS A 268 -15.81 -0.57 -42.17
CA LYS A 268 -15.36 0.73 -41.66
C LYS A 268 -14.02 0.59 -40.94
N VAL A 269 -13.04 1.38 -41.35
CA VAL A 269 -11.83 1.61 -40.56
C VAL A 269 -12.21 2.63 -39.48
N ARG A 270 -12.14 2.24 -38.20
CA ARG A 270 -12.22 3.19 -37.09
C ARG A 270 -10.85 3.81 -36.84
N GLU A 271 -10.84 5.03 -36.33
CA GLU A 271 -9.61 5.65 -35.83
C GLU A 271 -9.11 4.86 -34.62
N THR A 272 -7.80 4.69 -34.52
CA THR A 272 -7.16 4.08 -33.35
C THR A 272 -7.11 5.08 -32.21
N ALA A 273 -6.96 4.58 -30.99
CA ALA A 273 -6.84 5.42 -29.82
C ALA A 273 -5.64 6.39 -29.91
N GLU A 274 -5.82 7.60 -29.37
CA GLU A 274 -4.79 8.63 -29.31
C GLU A 274 -4.19 8.68 -27.89
N ILE A 275 -2.89 8.46 -27.77
CA ILE A 275 -2.17 8.51 -26.49
C ILE A 275 -1.58 9.91 -26.30
N HIS A 276 -2.04 10.62 -25.27
CA HIS A 276 -1.65 12.01 -25.00
C HIS A 276 -0.44 12.12 -24.08
N GLU A 277 -0.44 11.34 -23.00
CA GLU A 277 0.61 11.33 -21.99
C GLU A 277 0.88 9.90 -21.56
N LEU A 278 2.13 9.55 -21.29
CA LEU A 278 2.55 8.23 -20.84
C LEU A 278 3.74 8.35 -19.90
N TYR A 279 3.61 7.73 -18.73
CA TYR A 279 4.65 7.63 -17.72
C TYR A 279 4.89 6.15 -17.43
N ALA A 280 6.15 5.75 -17.32
CA ALA A 280 6.53 4.38 -17.01
C ALA A 280 7.62 4.36 -15.93
N THR A 281 7.59 3.37 -15.05
CA THR A 281 8.66 3.10 -14.09
C THR A 281 9.67 2.13 -14.67
N HIS A 282 10.89 2.17 -14.18
CA HIS A 282 11.84 1.07 -14.43
C HIS A 282 11.33 -0.25 -13.83
N VAL A 283 11.89 -1.39 -14.28
CA VAL A 283 11.57 -2.70 -13.69
C VAL A 283 12.12 -2.74 -12.27
N ASP A 284 11.28 -3.12 -11.31
CA ASP A 284 11.62 -3.26 -9.91
C ASP A 284 12.29 -4.61 -9.58
N GLY A 285 12.49 -4.89 -8.28
CA GLY A 285 13.03 -6.15 -7.78
C GLY A 285 12.16 -7.38 -8.01
N ASN A 286 10.86 -7.17 -8.17
CA ASN A 286 9.86 -8.21 -8.36
C ASN A 286 9.66 -8.59 -9.83
N ASP A 287 10.37 -7.91 -10.74
CA ASP A 287 10.19 -8.00 -12.19
C ASP A 287 8.88 -7.39 -12.67
N CYS A 288 8.45 -6.32 -11.99
CA CYS A 288 7.28 -5.55 -12.33
C CYS A 288 7.66 -4.13 -12.75
N ALA A 289 6.87 -3.54 -13.64
CA ALA A 289 6.92 -2.12 -13.94
C ALA A 289 5.50 -1.56 -14.02
N SER A 290 5.31 -0.34 -13.56
CA SER A 290 4.04 0.36 -13.63
C SER A 290 4.05 1.39 -14.73
N MET A 291 2.90 1.62 -15.35
CA MET A 291 2.70 2.73 -16.25
C MET A 291 1.35 3.40 -16.03
N MET A 292 1.31 4.70 -16.30
CA MET A 292 0.12 5.52 -16.29
C MET A 292 0.05 6.27 -17.61
N LEU A 293 -1.13 6.31 -18.22
CA LEU A 293 -1.32 7.03 -19.47
C LEU A 293 -2.65 7.75 -19.52
N THR A 294 -2.69 8.78 -20.34
CA THR A 294 -3.92 9.48 -20.73
C THR A 294 -4.18 9.15 -22.19
N ILE A 295 -5.37 8.64 -22.49
CA ILE A 295 -5.73 8.10 -23.80
C ILE A 295 -7.13 8.55 -24.20
N THR A 296 -7.35 8.80 -25.49
CA THR A 296 -8.68 8.99 -26.03
C THR A 296 -9.20 7.67 -26.59
N LEU A 297 -10.23 7.12 -25.94
CA LEU A 297 -10.96 5.92 -26.36
C LEU A 297 -12.35 6.34 -26.83
N ASP A 298 -12.74 5.94 -28.04
CA ASP A 298 -14.03 6.28 -28.66
C ASP A 298 -14.45 7.76 -28.51
N GLY A 299 -13.48 8.68 -28.53
CA GLY A 299 -13.69 10.14 -28.43
C GLY A 299 -13.79 10.71 -27.02
N GLN A 300 -13.68 9.87 -25.98
CA GLN A 300 -13.62 10.27 -24.58
C GLN A 300 -12.18 10.19 -24.06
N LYS A 301 -11.78 11.15 -23.23
CA LYS A 301 -10.45 11.19 -22.62
C LYS A 301 -10.47 10.42 -21.31
N CYS A 302 -9.71 9.33 -21.26
CA CYS A 302 -9.62 8.44 -20.12
C CYS A 302 -8.19 8.43 -19.54
N GLN A 303 -8.05 8.01 -18.30
CA GLN A 303 -6.76 7.65 -17.70
C GLN A 303 -6.70 6.13 -17.53
N MET A 304 -5.54 5.54 -17.82
CA MET A 304 -5.29 4.11 -17.64
C MET A 304 -4.04 3.90 -16.80
N ASN A 305 -4.14 3.07 -15.78
CA ASN A 305 -3.00 2.59 -14.99
C ASN A 305 -2.81 1.11 -15.26
N MET A 306 -1.55 0.65 -15.40
CA MET A 306 -1.28 -0.75 -15.69
C MET A 306 0.00 -1.23 -15.02
N MET A 307 -0.03 -2.47 -14.53
CA MET A 307 1.14 -3.21 -14.04
C MET A 307 1.59 -4.26 -15.06
N LEU A 308 2.85 -4.16 -15.48
CA LEU A 308 3.53 -5.07 -16.38
C LEU A 308 4.41 -6.01 -15.55
N ASP A 309 4.09 -7.30 -15.52
CA ASP A 309 4.89 -8.35 -14.89
C ASP A 309 5.65 -9.13 -15.97
N PHE A 310 6.98 -9.06 -15.96
CA PHE A 310 7.83 -9.71 -16.96
C PHE A 310 7.81 -11.25 -16.86
N LYS A 311 7.20 -11.81 -15.81
CA LYS A 311 7.01 -13.26 -15.64
C LYS A 311 5.65 -13.75 -16.12
N SER A 312 4.64 -12.89 -16.25
CA SER A 312 3.26 -13.30 -16.57
C SER A 312 2.46 -12.40 -17.52
N GLY A 313 3.00 -11.25 -17.91
CA GLY A 313 2.35 -10.25 -18.76
C GLY A 313 1.63 -9.15 -17.97
N ILE A 314 0.51 -8.65 -18.47
CA ILE A 314 -0.31 -7.63 -17.81
C ILE A 314 -1.04 -8.25 -16.61
N ARG A 315 -0.85 -7.67 -15.42
CA ARG A 315 -1.43 -8.18 -14.16
C ARG A 315 -2.70 -7.47 -13.75
N GLU A 316 -2.67 -6.15 -13.85
CA GLU A 316 -3.72 -5.27 -13.41
C GLU A 316 -3.77 -4.11 -14.38
N SER A 317 -4.96 -3.77 -14.82
CA SER A 317 -5.24 -2.54 -15.55
C SER A 317 -6.47 -1.91 -14.94
N LEU A 318 -6.45 -0.58 -14.82
CA LEU A 318 -7.57 0.19 -14.30
C LEU A 318 -7.86 1.32 -15.27
N LEU A 319 -9.02 1.24 -15.92
CA LEU A 319 -9.53 2.30 -16.78
C LEU A 319 -10.40 3.28 -15.99
N ASN A 320 -10.00 4.55 -15.96
CA ASN A 320 -10.82 5.64 -15.45
C ASN A 320 -11.34 6.51 -16.61
N ILE A 321 -12.65 6.43 -16.87
CA ILE A 321 -13.33 7.08 -18.01
C ILE A 321 -13.55 8.58 -17.76
N ASP A 322 -13.49 9.05 -16.50
CA ASP A 322 -13.63 10.47 -16.14
C ASP A 322 -12.66 10.85 -15.01
N PRO A 323 -11.37 11.05 -15.31
CA PRO A 323 -10.36 11.28 -14.28
C PRO A 323 -10.48 12.71 -13.71
N ASP A 324 -10.77 12.79 -12.40
CA ASP A 324 -10.80 14.06 -11.65
C ASP A 324 -9.42 14.70 -11.45
N ARG A 325 -8.34 13.93 -11.61
CA ARG A 325 -6.95 14.32 -11.32
C ARG A 325 -6.05 14.04 -12.52
N THR A 326 -4.96 14.79 -12.63
CA THR A 326 -3.92 14.56 -13.64
C THR A 326 -2.90 13.50 -13.17
N ILE A 327 -2.21 12.84 -14.09
CA ILE A 327 -1.16 11.87 -13.76
C ILE A 327 -0.06 12.47 -12.86
N PRO A 328 0.46 13.69 -13.10
CA PRO A 328 1.44 14.31 -12.19
C PRO A 328 0.93 14.51 -10.77
N GLU A 329 -0.36 14.80 -10.57
CA GLU A 329 -0.96 14.92 -9.23
C GLU A 329 -1.00 13.57 -8.52
N LEU A 330 -1.35 12.50 -9.25
CA LEU A 330 -1.36 11.14 -8.72
C LEU A 330 0.06 10.65 -8.36
N ILE A 331 1.04 10.90 -9.22
CA ILE A 331 2.45 10.55 -8.94
C ILE A 331 2.92 11.27 -7.67
N LYS A 332 2.54 12.54 -7.48
CA LYS A 332 2.89 13.30 -6.28
C LYS A 332 2.26 12.73 -5.01
N GLU A 333 1.05 12.20 -5.10
CA GLU A 333 0.35 11.57 -3.98
C GLU A 333 0.94 10.20 -3.63
N LEU A 334 1.35 9.42 -4.64
CA LEU A 334 2.01 8.13 -4.45
C LEU A 334 3.40 8.29 -3.80
N ASN A 335 4.10 9.38 -4.11
CA ASN A 335 5.41 9.66 -3.56
C ASN A 335 5.30 10.32 -2.18
N THR A 336 5.43 9.52 -1.12
CA THR A 336 5.45 9.96 0.28
C THR A 336 6.89 10.13 0.80
N GLN A 337 7.07 10.54 2.06
CA GLN A 337 8.40 10.59 2.67
C GLN A 337 9.04 9.20 2.83
N GLU A 338 8.23 8.14 2.88
CA GLU A 338 8.67 6.76 3.14
C GLU A 338 8.75 5.90 1.88
N ALA A 339 8.03 6.25 0.80
CA ALA A 339 8.00 5.49 -0.44
C ALA A 339 8.09 6.42 -1.66
N TYR A 340 9.10 6.19 -2.50
CA TYR A 340 9.32 6.96 -3.73
C TYR A 340 9.40 6.04 -4.95
N VAL A 341 8.48 6.20 -5.88
CA VAL A 341 8.41 5.50 -7.16
C VAL A 341 8.76 6.47 -8.30
N ASP A 342 9.79 6.14 -9.08
CA ASP A 342 10.28 7.02 -10.15
C ASP A 342 9.53 6.76 -11.46
N PHE A 343 8.47 7.53 -11.69
CA PHE A 343 7.74 7.56 -12.95
C PHE A 343 8.44 8.47 -13.95
N THR A 344 8.92 7.90 -15.05
CA THR A 344 9.56 8.62 -16.14
C THR A 344 8.56 8.88 -17.27
N PRO A 345 8.33 10.13 -17.69
CA PRO A 345 7.55 10.42 -18.89
C PRO A 345 8.25 9.88 -20.14
N VAL A 346 7.52 9.19 -21.01
CA VAL A 346 8.02 8.55 -22.24
C VAL A 346 7.10 8.83 -23.43
N SER A 347 7.65 8.76 -24.64
CA SER A 347 6.87 8.81 -25.89
C SER A 347 5.91 7.61 -25.99
N PRO A 348 4.72 7.77 -26.59
CA PRO A 348 3.82 6.65 -26.92
C PRO A 348 4.49 5.53 -27.73
N ASP A 349 5.53 5.84 -28.52
CA ASP A 349 6.32 4.86 -29.28
C ASP A 349 6.96 3.79 -28.38
N TRP A 350 7.20 4.11 -27.10
CA TRP A 350 7.66 3.14 -26.11
C TRP A 350 6.67 1.99 -25.95
N LEU A 351 5.38 2.31 -25.87
CA LEU A 351 4.32 1.33 -25.66
C LEU A 351 4.21 0.37 -26.85
N GLN A 352 4.39 0.89 -28.06
CA GLN A 352 4.48 0.08 -29.29
C GLN A 352 5.59 -0.98 -29.20
N GLN A 353 6.70 -0.69 -28.52
CA GLN A 353 7.79 -1.66 -28.40
C GLN A 353 7.58 -2.65 -27.26
N ILE A 354 7.01 -2.19 -26.14
CA ILE A 354 6.88 -2.99 -24.92
C ILE A 354 5.68 -3.93 -24.95
N LEU A 355 4.53 -3.50 -25.47
CA LEU A 355 3.32 -4.34 -25.50
C LEU A 355 3.52 -5.68 -26.24
N PRO A 356 4.14 -5.75 -27.43
CA PRO A 356 4.45 -7.02 -28.09
C PRO A 356 5.20 -8.01 -27.19
N TRP A 357 6.19 -7.51 -26.46
CA TRP A 357 6.98 -8.30 -25.51
C TRP A 357 6.11 -8.80 -24.36
N ILE A 358 5.42 -7.91 -23.66
CA ILE A 358 4.57 -8.27 -22.52
C ILE A 358 3.46 -9.25 -22.93
N LEU A 359 2.85 -9.05 -24.10
CA LEU A 359 1.82 -9.94 -24.64
C LEU A 359 2.39 -11.30 -25.08
N SER A 360 3.66 -11.38 -25.46
CA SER A 360 4.35 -12.66 -25.67
C SER A 360 4.57 -13.40 -24.35
N VAL A 361 4.93 -12.70 -23.28
CA VAL A 361 5.02 -13.31 -21.94
C VAL A 361 3.65 -13.84 -21.53
N GLN A 362 2.60 -13.02 -21.66
CA GLN A 362 1.21 -13.39 -21.39
C GLN A 362 0.79 -14.66 -22.16
N GLN A 363 1.05 -14.69 -23.47
CA GLN A 363 0.68 -15.82 -24.32
C GLN A 363 1.43 -17.09 -23.94
N ASN A 364 2.74 -16.99 -23.68
CA ASN A 364 3.58 -18.14 -23.32
C ASN A 364 3.18 -18.75 -21.97
N LYS A 365 2.69 -17.91 -21.05
CA LYS A 365 2.22 -18.33 -19.72
C LYS A 365 0.75 -18.74 -19.71
N ASN A 366 0.04 -18.54 -20.83
CA ASN A 366 -1.39 -18.79 -20.95
C ASN A 366 -2.21 -18.07 -19.86
N THR A 367 -1.79 -16.85 -19.51
CA THR A 367 -2.48 -16.00 -18.55
C THR A 367 -3.57 -15.21 -19.28
N PRO A 368 -4.81 -15.16 -18.78
CA PRO A 368 -5.88 -14.36 -19.40
C PRO A 368 -5.62 -12.86 -19.19
N LEU A 369 -6.07 -12.03 -20.12
CA LEU A 369 -6.12 -10.58 -19.93
C LEU A 369 -7.41 -10.20 -19.19
N ASP A 370 -7.35 -9.15 -18.37
CA ASP A 370 -8.54 -8.53 -17.78
C ASP A 370 -9.38 -7.80 -18.85
N LEU A 371 -10.62 -7.46 -18.47
CA LEU A 371 -11.62 -6.94 -19.40
C LEU A 371 -11.26 -5.53 -19.89
N ASP A 372 -10.76 -4.68 -19.00
CA ASP A 372 -10.23 -3.35 -19.34
C ASP A 372 -9.11 -3.48 -20.37
N SER A 373 -8.11 -4.33 -20.09
CA SER A 373 -7.00 -4.63 -20.99
C SER A 373 -7.49 -5.03 -22.39
N LEU A 374 -8.44 -5.95 -22.48
CA LEU A 374 -8.99 -6.36 -23.77
C LEU A 374 -9.67 -5.21 -24.51
N TYR A 375 -10.42 -4.37 -23.79
CA TYR A 375 -11.14 -3.24 -24.37
C TYR A 375 -10.18 -2.19 -24.95
N TRP A 376 -9.27 -1.64 -24.16
CA TRP A 376 -8.41 -0.55 -24.64
C TRP A 376 -7.36 -1.04 -25.65
N LEU A 377 -6.78 -2.24 -25.45
CA LEU A 377 -5.86 -2.85 -26.44
C LEU A 377 -6.53 -3.11 -27.77
N SER A 378 -7.86 -3.29 -27.81
CA SER A 378 -8.60 -3.48 -29.06
C SER A 378 -8.66 -2.23 -29.93
N GLN A 379 -8.41 -1.06 -29.35
CA GLN A 379 -8.43 0.24 -30.03
C GLN A 379 -7.04 0.69 -30.51
N LEU A 380 -5.98 -0.04 -30.13
CA LEU A 380 -4.63 0.20 -30.62
C LEU A 380 -4.41 -0.43 -32.00
N PRO A 381 -3.39 0.02 -32.77
CA PRO A 381 -2.99 -0.66 -34.00
C PRO A 381 -2.70 -2.15 -33.77
N VAL A 382 -3.05 -2.99 -34.74
CA VAL A 382 -2.93 -4.46 -34.65
C VAL A 382 -1.48 -4.89 -34.42
N GLU A 383 -0.52 -4.14 -34.96
CA GLU A 383 0.91 -4.39 -34.85
C GLU A 383 1.41 -4.25 -33.40
N TRP A 384 0.81 -3.34 -32.62
CA TRP A 384 1.20 -3.09 -31.23
C TRP A 384 0.77 -4.24 -30.31
N THR A 385 -0.23 -5.01 -30.74
CA THR A 385 -0.77 -6.13 -29.98
C THR A 385 -0.39 -7.49 -30.56
N GLN A 386 0.52 -7.56 -31.54
CA GLN A 386 1.10 -8.82 -31.98
C GLN A 386 2.19 -9.26 -31.01
N PRO A 387 2.08 -10.44 -30.38
CA PRO A 387 3.10 -10.94 -29.47
C PRO A 387 4.44 -11.16 -30.19
N GLU A 388 5.51 -10.63 -29.60
CA GLU A 388 6.89 -10.76 -30.06
C GLU A 388 7.77 -11.12 -28.87
N ALA A 389 8.51 -12.24 -28.96
CA ALA A 389 9.34 -12.68 -27.84
C ALA A 389 10.54 -11.76 -27.63
N PHE A 390 11.02 -11.65 -26.39
CA PHE A 390 12.24 -10.93 -26.10
C PHE A 390 13.44 -11.59 -26.76
N GLU A 391 14.14 -10.83 -27.61
CA GLU A 391 15.44 -11.19 -28.14
C GLU A 391 16.39 -10.00 -27.98
N PHE A 392 17.38 -10.14 -27.10
CA PHE A 392 18.30 -9.05 -26.77
C PHE A 392 19.00 -8.44 -28.00
N GLU A 393 19.43 -9.26 -28.97
CA GLU A 393 20.08 -8.75 -30.18
C GLU A 393 19.15 -7.93 -31.06
N HIS A 394 17.86 -8.30 -31.12
CA HIS A 394 16.86 -7.53 -31.83
C HIS A 394 16.70 -6.14 -31.19
N TRP A 395 16.58 -6.07 -29.86
CA TRP A 395 16.48 -4.82 -29.11
C TRP A 395 17.73 -3.94 -29.23
N SER A 396 18.92 -4.55 -29.15
CA SER A 396 20.18 -3.84 -29.35
C SER A 396 20.28 -3.20 -30.73
N GLN A 397 19.94 -3.94 -31.79
CA GLN A 397 19.90 -3.42 -33.16
C GLN A 397 18.86 -2.31 -33.32
N LYS A 398 17.68 -2.50 -32.73
CA LYS A 398 16.56 -1.54 -32.76
C LYS A 398 16.94 -0.19 -32.14
N PHE A 399 17.75 -0.21 -31.08
CA PHE A 399 18.26 1.00 -30.43
C PHE A 399 19.52 1.57 -31.10
N GLY A 400 20.02 0.94 -32.16
CA GLY A 400 21.21 1.42 -32.87
C GLY A 400 22.47 1.35 -32.03
N TYR A 401 22.53 0.42 -31.09
CA TYR A 401 23.63 0.30 -30.14
C TYR A 401 24.99 0.18 -30.80
N GLN A 402 25.96 0.93 -30.27
CA GLN A 402 27.36 0.87 -30.69
C GLN A 402 28.25 0.49 -29.51
N ALA A 403 28.93 -0.66 -29.66
CA ALA A 403 29.83 -1.17 -28.65
C ALA A 403 31.02 -0.20 -28.43
N ASP A 404 31.22 0.21 -27.17
CA ASP A 404 32.42 0.90 -26.72
C ASP A 404 33.14 0.03 -25.69
N LEU A 405 34.26 -0.54 -26.09
CA LEU A 405 35.05 -1.44 -25.24
C LEU A 405 35.50 -0.78 -23.94
N LYS A 406 35.79 0.53 -23.93
CA LYS A 406 36.22 1.22 -22.70
C LYS A 406 35.08 1.38 -21.71
N ARG A 407 33.86 1.62 -22.21
CA ARG A 407 32.66 1.78 -21.38
C ARG A 407 32.17 0.42 -20.87
N GLN A 408 32.19 -0.61 -21.73
CA GLN A 408 31.94 -2.00 -21.36
C GLN A 408 32.92 -2.52 -20.30
N GLU A 409 34.21 -2.14 -20.35
CA GLU A 409 35.17 -2.54 -19.30
C GLU A 409 34.85 -1.93 -17.93
N GLN A 410 34.30 -0.71 -17.89
CA GLN A 410 33.97 -0.03 -16.64
C GLN A 410 32.80 -0.70 -15.89
N ASN A 411 31.84 -1.28 -16.62
CA ASN A 411 30.66 -1.98 -16.05
C ASN A 411 29.95 -1.17 -14.95
N ARG A 412 29.79 0.14 -15.15
CA ARG A 412 29.16 1.05 -14.19
C ARG A 412 27.93 1.68 -14.79
N LEU A 413 26.91 1.81 -13.94
CA LEU A 413 25.69 2.52 -14.23
C LEU A 413 25.86 3.95 -13.72
N GLY A 414 25.60 4.95 -14.56
CA GLY A 414 25.73 6.37 -14.24
C GLY A 414 24.60 6.91 -13.36
N ILE A 415 23.98 6.07 -12.54
CA ILE A 415 22.89 6.42 -11.63
C ILE A 415 23.44 6.52 -10.21
N THR A 416 22.92 7.48 -9.44
CA THR A 416 23.34 7.74 -8.06
C THR A 416 23.10 6.53 -7.17
N MET A 417 24.06 6.21 -6.31
CA MET A 417 23.89 5.28 -5.19
C MET A 417 22.67 5.71 -4.36
N GLY A 418 21.73 4.79 -4.15
CA GLY A 418 20.48 5.05 -3.42
C GLY A 418 19.29 5.48 -4.29
N SER A 419 19.41 5.50 -5.62
CA SER A 419 18.22 5.63 -6.48
C SER A 419 17.22 4.49 -6.25
N SER A 420 15.91 4.77 -6.37
CA SER A 420 14.83 3.77 -6.28
C SER A 420 15.07 2.56 -7.19
N LEU A 421 15.58 2.77 -8.41
CA LEU A 421 15.93 1.68 -9.33
C LEU A 421 16.95 0.71 -8.71
N ILE A 422 18.09 1.22 -8.24
CA ILE A 422 19.14 0.41 -7.63
C ILE A 422 18.64 -0.30 -6.36
N LEU A 423 17.89 0.41 -5.50
CA LEU A 423 17.35 -0.16 -4.25
C LEU A 423 16.27 -1.22 -4.51
N SER A 424 15.57 -1.14 -5.62
CA SER A 424 14.64 -2.20 -5.99
C SER A 424 15.36 -3.50 -6.39
N TRP A 425 16.62 -3.47 -6.81
CA TRP A 425 17.34 -4.66 -7.29
C TRP A 425 18.18 -5.37 -6.22
N LEU A 426 17.90 -5.11 -4.95
CA LEU A 426 18.52 -5.81 -3.82
C LEU A 426 18.14 -7.30 -3.84
N ALA A 427 19.02 -8.12 -3.28
CA ALA A 427 18.80 -9.55 -3.21
C ALA A 427 17.64 -9.88 -2.24
N PRO A 428 16.81 -10.88 -2.55
CA PRO A 428 15.71 -11.25 -1.67
C PRO A 428 16.25 -11.89 -0.39
N GLU A 429 15.47 -11.76 0.70
CA GLU A 429 15.84 -12.20 2.05
C GLU A 429 16.28 -13.68 2.10
N ASP A 430 15.61 -14.56 1.38
CA ASP A 430 15.92 -16.00 1.36
C ASP A 430 17.30 -16.31 0.73
N CYS A 431 17.84 -15.40 -0.08
CA CYS A 431 19.22 -15.47 -0.56
C CYS A 431 20.20 -14.90 0.46
N LEU A 432 19.82 -13.80 1.15
CA LEU A 432 20.61 -13.18 2.22
C LEU A 432 20.82 -14.14 3.40
N GLN A 433 19.77 -14.82 3.86
CA GLN A 433 19.85 -15.82 4.94
C GLN A 433 20.80 -16.99 4.62
N LYS A 434 21.01 -17.31 3.33
CA LYS A 434 21.94 -18.37 2.87
C LYS A 434 23.37 -17.85 2.68
N ALA A 435 23.54 -16.55 2.48
CA ALA A 435 24.83 -15.91 2.24
C ALA A 435 25.56 -15.62 3.56
N LYS A 436 26.88 -15.81 3.61
CA LYS A 436 27.69 -15.45 4.79
C LYS A 436 28.36 -14.08 4.67
N LYS A 437 28.49 -13.59 3.43
CA LYS A 437 29.10 -12.31 3.08
C LYS A 437 28.49 -11.80 1.77
N PRO A 438 28.54 -10.48 1.48
CA PRO A 438 27.99 -9.88 0.26
C PRO A 438 28.35 -10.65 -1.02
N ARG A 439 29.62 -11.01 -1.17
CA ARG A 439 30.13 -11.72 -2.36
C ARG A 439 29.49 -13.08 -2.63
N ASP A 440 28.87 -13.71 -1.64
CA ASP A 440 28.18 -14.98 -1.84
C ASP A 440 26.91 -14.77 -2.70
N LEU A 441 26.25 -13.61 -2.59
CA LEU A 441 25.08 -13.22 -3.40
C LEU A 441 25.38 -13.14 -4.90
N LEU A 442 26.62 -12.83 -5.27
CA LEU A 442 27.04 -12.82 -6.68
C LEU A 442 26.72 -14.16 -7.35
N LYS A 443 26.99 -15.28 -6.67
CA LYS A 443 26.69 -16.62 -7.22
C LYS A 443 25.28 -17.09 -6.88
N LEU A 444 24.80 -16.81 -5.67
CA LEU A 444 23.52 -17.31 -5.19
C LEU A 444 22.32 -16.68 -5.90
N TYR A 445 22.43 -15.40 -6.27
CA TYR A 445 21.34 -14.64 -6.85
C TYR A 445 21.71 -14.01 -8.19
N TYR A 446 22.67 -13.08 -8.22
CA TYR A 446 22.89 -12.25 -9.41
C TYR A 446 23.34 -13.03 -10.66
N TYR A 447 24.43 -13.79 -10.58
CA TYR A 447 24.93 -14.60 -11.70
C TYR A 447 24.08 -15.85 -11.98
N ALA A 448 23.22 -16.26 -11.05
CA ALA A 448 22.24 -17.32 -11.29
C ALA A 448 21.06 -16.82 -12.15
N ASN A 449 20.76 -15.52 -12.09
CA ASN A 449 19.63 -14.89 -12.78
C ASN A 449 20.08 -13.91 -13.87
N ARG A 450 21.15 -14.22 -14.64
CA ARG A 450 21.70 -13.27 -15.64
C ARG A 450 20.71 -12.83 -16.69
N GLU A 451 19.96 -13.78 -17.25
CA GLU A 451 18.94 -13.48 -18.28
C GLU A 451 17.89 -12.50 -17.75
N LEU A 452 17.49 -12.66 -16.48
CA LEU A 452 16.58 -11.73 -15.81
C LEU A 452 17.14 -10.29 -15.78
N PHE A 453 18.39 -10.14 -15.37
CA PHE A 453 19.02 -8.81 -15.33
C PHE A 453 19.28 -8.24 -16.74
N ILE A 454 19.53 -9.09 -17.75
CA ILE A 454 19.61 -8.66 -19.16
C ILE A 454 18.28 -8.06 -19.60
N GLU A 455 17.15 -8.71 -19.28
CA GLU A 455 15.80 -8.19 -19.56
C GLU A 455 15.56 -6.85 -18.85
N ARG A 456 15.82 -6.76 -17.53
CA ARG A 456 15.67 -5.52 -16.74
C ARG A 456 16.49 -4.35 -17.29
N LEU A 457 17.74 -4.61 -17.65
CA LEU A 457 18.64 -3.61 -18.23
C LEU A 457 18.13 -3.17 -19.62
N THR A 458 17.70 -4.12 -20.45
CA THR A 458 17.18 -3.81 -21.80
C THR A 458 15.89 -3.00 -21.74
N TYR A 459 14.99 -3.32 -20.80
CA TYR A 459 13.79 -2.51 -20.56
C TYR A 459 14.13 -1.11 -20.05
N SER A 460 15.09 -0.99 -19.13
CA SER A 460 15.54 0.31 -18.65
C SER A 460 16.18 1.15 -19.76
N ALA A 461 16.89 0.50 -20.69
CA ALA A 461 17.36 1.14 -21.92
C ALA A 461 16.19 1.63 -22.79
N ALA A 462 15.10 0.87 -22.89
CA ALA A 462 13.90 1.29 -23.60
C ALA A 462 13.26 2.54 -22.98
N ILE A 463 13.15 2.62 -21.65
CA ILE A 463 12.65 3.83 -20.98
C ILE A 463 13.51 5.04 -21.34
N GLU A 464 14.82 4.93 -21.20
CA GLU A 464 15.72 6.05 -21.50
C GLU A 464 15.72 6.43 -22.99
N GLN A 465 15.56 5.46 -23.90
CA GLN A 465 15.50 5.70 -25.35
C GLN A 465 14.29 6.53 -25.74
N TYR A 466 13.14 6.31 -25.08
CA TYR A 466 11.88 7.00 -25.39
C TYR A 466 11.53 8.09 -24.37
N ARG A 467 12.44 8.44 -23.45
CA ARG A 467 12.23 9.42 -22.38
C ARG A 467 11.90 10.82 -22.91
N LEU A 468 11.02 11.52 -22.21
CA LEU A 468 10.65 12.92 -22.45
C LEU A 468 11.04 13.81 -21.24
N PRO A 469 11.64 14.99 -21.44
CA PRO A 469 12.34 15.39 -22.65
C PRO A 469 13.52 14.43 -22.92
N PRO A 470 13.94 14.25 -24.18
CA PRO A 470 15.06 13.39 -24.52
C PRO A 470 16.33 13.78 -23.76
N LYS A 471 16.95 12.82 -23.08
CA LYS A 471 18.29 12.98 -22.48
C LYS A 471 19.36 12.45 -23.45
N ALA A 472 20.62 12.74 -23.15
CA ALA A 472 21.73 12.27 -23.98
C ALA A 472 21.73 10.72 -24.09
N PRO A 473 22.05 10.14 -25.27
CA PRO A 473 21.96 8.69 -25.55
C PRO A 473 22.88 7.80 -24.69
N TYR A 474 23.74 8.41 -23.87
CA TYR A 474 24.73 7.73 -23.06
C TYR A 474 24.13 6.74 -22.04
N LEU A 475 22.95 7.00 -21.48
CA LEU A 475 22.33 6.08 -20.51
C LEU A 475 21.81 4.79 -21.18
N VAL A 476 21.23 4.90 -22.38
CA VAL A 476 20.79 3.75 -23.17
C VAL A 476 21.96 2.81 -23.43
N ASP A 477 23.07 3.38 -23.92
CA ASP A 477 24.30 2.63 -24.17
C ASP A 477 24.91 2.00 -22.91
N GLN A 478 24.83 2.67 -21.75
CA GLN A 478 25.30 2.10 -20.48
C GLN A 478 24.48 0.86 -20.06
N PHE A 479 23.16 0.91 -20.17
CA PHE A 479 22.31 -0.24 -19.87
C PHE A 479 22.62 -1.42 -20.81
N LEU A 480 22.76 -1.14 -22.10
CA LEU A 480 23.08 -2.17 -23.11
C LEU A 480 24.49 -2.73 -22.95
N ASP A 481 25.49 -1.91 -22.60
CA ASP A 481 26.84 -2.36 -22.26
C ASP A 481 26.82 -3.41 -21.13
N LEU A 482 26.08 -3.11 -20.05
CA LEU A 482 25.94 -4.02 -18.92
C LEU A 482 25.23 -5.32 -19.35
N ALA A 483 24.20 -5.23 -20.17
CA ALA A 483 23.50 -6.40 -20.70
C ALA A 483 24.41 -7.27 -21.59
N TYR A 484 25.23 -6.66 -22.45
CA TYR A 484 26.25 -7.38 -23.23
C TYR A 484 27.31 -8.02 -22.33
N ALA A 485 27.78 -7.33 -21.30
CA ALA A 485 28.75 -7.86 -20.35
C ALA A 485 28.18 -9.08 -19.57
N LEU A 486 26.89 -9.09 -19.24
CA LEU A 486 26.23 -10.23 -18.61
C LEU A 486 26.21 -11.50 -19.47
N ARG A 487 26.22 -11.35 -20.80
CA ARG A 487 26.27 -12.45 -21.77
C ARG A 487 27.68 -13.01 -21.97
N ASP A 488 28.74 -12.38 -21.45
CA ASP A 488 30.11 -12.90 -21.54
C ASP A 488 30.22 -14.23 -20.76
N PRO A 489 30.51 -15.37 -21.41
CA PRO A 489 30.69 -16.65 -20.74
C PRO A 489 31.81 -16.64 -19.69
N ALA A 490 32.79 -15.74 -19.85
CA ALA A 490 33.91 -15.58 -18.92
C ALA A 490 33.59 -14.68 -17.70
N LEU A 491 32.39 -14.12 -17.60
CA LEU A 491 32.01 -13.16 -16.56
C LEU A 491 32.25 -13.68 -15.14
N ASN A 492 32.03 -14.96 -14.87
CA ASN A 492 32.27 -15.58 -13.55
C ASN A 492 33.72 -15.43 -13.04
N ARG A 493 34.66 -15.04 -13.91
CA ARG A 493 36.08 -14.83 -13.60
C ARG A 493 36.46 -13.34 -13.62
N LYS A 494 35.54 -12.45 -13.95
CA LYS A 494 35.72 -11.00 -14.05
C LYS A 494 34.90 -10.30 -12.96
N LYS A 495 35.30 -9.07 -12.63
CA LYS A 495 34.55 -8.21 -11.71
C LYS A 495 33.38 -7.56 -12.47
N PHE A 496 32.19 -7.54 -11.88
CA PHE A 496 31.02 -6.87 -12.45
C PHE A 496 30.49 -5.86 -11.42
N ALA A 497 30.90 -4.60 -11.59
CA ALA A 497 30.82 -3.60 -10.52
C ALA A 497 29.38 -3.34 -10.02
N LEU A 498 28.38 -3.42 -10.90
CA LEU A 498 26.98 -3.29 -10.50
C LEU A 498 26.56 -4.37 -9.48
N PHE A 499 26.86 -5.65 -9.73
CA PHE A 499 26.49 -6.73 -8.82
C PHE A 499 27.30 -6.71 -7.53
N ASP A 500 28.58 -6.30 -7.58
CA ASP A 500 29.35 -6.07 -6.35
C ASP A 500 28.64 -5.03 -5.47
N THR A 501 28.25 -3.91 -6.06
CA THR A 501 27.56 -2.80 -5.38
C THR A 501 26.21 -3.25 -4.80
N LEU A 502 25.36 -3.90 -5.60
CA LEU A 502 24.07 -4.41 -5.15
C LEU A 502 24.21 -5.45 -4.04
N SER A 503 25.25 -6.29 -4.10
CA SER A 503 25.50 -7.28 -3.05
C SER A 503 25.89 -6.65 -1.71
N GLU A 504 26.66 -5.55 -1.74
CA GLU A 504 27.04 -4.80 -0.55
C GLU A 504 25.83 -4.09 0.06
N LEU A 505 25.06 -3.36 -0.76
CA LEU A 505 23.82 -2.69 -0.33
C LEU A 505 22.79 -3.68 0.23
N SER A 506 22.63 -4.86 -0.39
CA SER A 506 21.63 -5.84 0.08
C SER A 506 21.93 -6.31 1.50
N PHE A 507 23.22 -6.45 1.85
CA PHE A 507 23.63 -6.78 3.20
C PHE A 507 23.40 -5.60 4.15
N GLU A 508 23.79 -4.39 3.75
CA GLU A 508 23.60 -3.18 4.55
C GLU A 508 22.14 -2.98 4.95
N TYR A 509 21.21 -2.98 3.98
CA TYR A 509 19.78 -2.81 4.23
C TYR A 509 19.18 -3.96 5.05
N PHE A 510 19.56 -5.21 4.76
CA PHE A 510 19.05 -6.37 5.51
C PHE A 510 19.42 -6.33 6.99
N TYR A 511 20.63 -5.86 7.34
CA TYR A 511 21.02 -5.73 8.73
C TYR A 511 20.47 -4.48 9.40
N MET A 512 20.25 -3.40 8.65
CA MET A 512 19.54 -2.22 9.15
C MET A 512 18.07 -2.54 9.49
N GLU A 513 17.37 -3.31 8.65
CA GLU A 513 15.99 -3.75 8.90
C GLU A 513 15.89 -4.78 10.05
N GLN A 514 17.01 -5.40 10.44
CA GLN A 514 17.08 -6.33 11.58
C GLN A 514 17.45 -5.68 12.91
N GLU A 515 17.70 -4.36 12.96
CA GLU A 515 17.72 -3.66 14.24
C GLU A 515 16.32 -3.75 14.86
N GLU A 516 16.20 -4.60 15.90
CA GLU A 516 14.93 -5.11 16.45
C GLU A 516 13.91 -3.99 16.74
N GLU A 517 12.72 -4.08 16.16
CA GLU A 517 11.57 -3.28 16.59
C GLU A 517 11.29 -3.63 18.06
N ILE A 518 11.68 -2.73 18.97
CA ILE A 518 11.64 -3.00 20.41
C ILE A 518 10.18 -3.21 20.83
N GLU A 519 9.86 -4.42 21.30
CA GLU A 519 8.52 -4.73 21.78
C GLU A 519 8.06 -3.73 22.87
N PRO A 520 6.86 -3.15 22.76
CA PRO A 520 6.36 -2.19 23.74
C PRO A 520 6.23 -2.81 25.14
N GLN A 521 7.01 -2.30 26.09
CA GLN A 521 7.10 -2.77 27.46
C GLN A 521 7.15 -1.59 28.44
N GLY A 522 6.64 -1.84 29.65
CA GLY A 522 6.72 -0.86 30.71
C GLY A 522 8.05 -0.95 31.46
N LEU A 523 8.70 0.17 31.72
CA LEU A 523 9.89 0.26 32.57
C LEU A 523 9.53 0.88 33.92
N VAL A 524 10.04 0.29 35.00
CA VAL A 524 10.09 0.94 36.32
C VAL A 524 11.51 1.48 36.50
N LEU A 525 11.63 2.79 36.43
CA LEU A 525 12.91 3.50 36.47
C LEU A 525 13.05 4.25 37.79
N LYS A 526 14.25 4.28 38.35
CA LYS A 526 14.60 5.19 39.44
C LYS A 526 15.51 6.28 38.92
N VAL A 527 15.04 7.52 38.96
CA VAL A 527 15.81 8.73 38.60
C VAL A 527 16.35 9.33 39.90
N SER A 528 17.66 9.35 40.08
CA SER A 528 18.33 9.86 41.27
C SER A 528 19.18 11.07 40.91
N LEU A 529 18.99 12.18 41.63
CA LEU A 529 19.89 13.33 41.50
C LEU A 529 21.17 13.03 42.28
N LEU A 530 22.31 13.03 41.57
CA LEU A 530 23.60 12.69 42.15
C LEU A 530 24.05 13.75 43.17
N ASP A 531 24.76 13.31 44.21
CA ASP A 531 25.33 14.12 45.29
C ASP A 531 24.34 14.96 46.13
N ALA A 532 23.04 14.80 45.93
CA ALA A 532 22.01 15.49 46.72
C ALA A 532 21.98 15.02 48.18
N THR A 533 22.05 15.98 49.13
CA THR A 533 22.02 15.71 50.57
C THR A 533 21.03 16.66 51.28
N PRO A 534 19.81 16.20 51.65
CA PRO A 534 19.31 14.82 51.61
C PRO A 534 19.04 14.27 50.20
N ALA A 535 19.02 12.95 50.05
CA ALA A 535 18.83 12.28 48.76
C ALA A 535 17.51 12.65 48.07
N VAL A 536 17.60 13.04 46.80
CA VAL A 536 16.47 13.37 45.93
C VAL A 536 16.34 12.31 44.84
N TRP A 537 15.17 11.67 44.75
CA TRP A 537 14.92 10.67 43.70
C TRP A 537 13.42 10.53 43.39
N ARG A 538 13.11 10.04 42.19
CA ARG A 538 11.77 9.69 41.70
C ARG A 538 11.77 8.27 41.15
N ARG A 539 10.69 7.53 41.39
CA ARG A 539 10.46 6.22 40.78
C ARG A 539 9.32 6.31 39.79
N LEU A 540 9.66 6.16 38.53
CA LEU A 540 8.77 6.32 37.39
C LEU A 540 8.32 4.95 36.88
N ARG A 541 7.12 4.90 36.33
CA ARG A 541 6.67 3.83 35.45
C ARG A 541 6.39 4.48 34.08
N VAL A 542 7.12 4.08 33.04
CA VAL A 542 7.07 4.68 31.69
C VAL A 542 7.07 3.60 30.61
N SER A 543 6.75 3.96 29.38
CA SER A 543 6.97 3.07 28.22
C SER A 543 8.45 3.06 27.84
N ASN A 544 8.96 1.92 27.37
CA ASN A 544 10.28 1.85 26.73
C ASN A 544 10.30 2.54 25.35
N GLN A 545 9.13 2.85 24.79
CA GLN A 545 8.96 3.53 23.51
C GLN A 545 9.03 5.06 23.60
N LEU A 546 9.28 5.62 24.79
CA LEU A 546 9.49 7.07 24.89
C LEU A 546 10.78 7.42 24.15
N THR A 547 10.69 8.35 23.22
CA THR A 547 11.88 9.00 22.66
C THR A 547 12.68 9.69 23.77
N LEU A 548 13.97 9.91 23.56
CA LEU A 548 14.79 10.65 24.52
C LEU A 548 14.22 12.05 24.80
N ARG A 549 13.63 12.69 23.78
CA ARG A 549 12.92 13.98 23.89
C ARG A 549 11.73 13.89 24.84
N GLU A 550 10.83 12.94 24.63
CA GLU A 550 9.66 12.76 25.50
C GLU A 550 10.06 12.36 26.91
N PHE A 551 11.12 11.55 27.04
CA PHE A 551 11.62 11.13 28.34
C PHE A 551 12.22 12.31 29.13
N HIS A 552 12.89 13.24 28.47
CA HIS A 552 13.30 14.51 29.07
C HIS A 552 12.11 15.27 29.65
N ASP A 553 11.01 15.41 28.91
CA ASP A 553 9.81 16.10 29.40
C ASP A 553 9.18 15.41 30.61
N VAL A 554 9.22 14.07 30.64
CA VAL A 554 8.83 13.29 31.82
C VAL A 554 9.75 13.61 33.00
N ILE A 555 11.07 13.61 32.82
CA ILE A 555 12.02 13.92 33.91
C ILE A 555 11.76 15.34 34.45
N GLN A 556 11.69 16.33 33.57
CA GLN A 556 11.41 17.74 33.93
C GLN A 556 10.13 17.86 34.76
N THR A 557 9.05 17.25 34.30
CA THR A 557 7.76 17.25 35.02
C THR A 557 7.87 16.59 36.40
N THR A 558 8.64 15.50 36.50
CA THR A 558 8.76 14.74 37.75
C THR A 558 9.68 15.39 38.79
N MET A 559 10.65 16.17 38.31
CA MET A 559 11.51 17.00 39.16
C MET A 559 10.86 18.34 39.50
N GLY A 560 9.90 18.81 38.70
CA GLY A 560 9.21 20.08 38.89
C GLY A 560 10.00 21.27 38.34
N TRP A 561 10.80 21.04 37.30
CA TRP A 561 11.59 22.06 36.61
C TRP A 561 10.86 22.67 35.43
N GLU A 562 11.43 23.75 34.89
CA GLU A 562 10.75 24.63 33.93
C GLU A 562 11.22 24.41 32.48
N ASN A 563 12.11 23.44 32.23
CA ASN A 563 12.66 23.15 30.91
C ASN A 563 13.30 24.39 30.25
N ALA A 564 14.01 25.19 31.04
CA ALA A 564 14.60 26.47 30.63
C ALA A 564 16.04 26.35 30.08
N HIS A 565 16.70 25.21 30.30
CA HIS A 565 18.13 25.02 29.99
C HIS A 565 18.38 23.83 29.04
N LEU A 566 19.59 23.79 28.47
CA LEU A 566 20.05 22.67 27.66
C LEU A 566 20.23 21.40 28.51
N PHE A 567 20.15 20.25 27.85
CA PHE A 567 20.34 18.95 28.47
C PHE A 567 21.06 17.99 27.54
N SER A 568 21.56 16.89 28.11
CA SER A 568 22.14 15.79 27.35
C SER A 568 21.85 14.45 28.03
N PHE A 569 21.87 13.40 27.20
CA PHE A 569 21.85 12.01 27.65
C PHE A 569 23.19 11.35 27.35
N SER A 570 23.63 10.46 28.24
CA SER A 570 24.77 9.59 27.98
C SER A 570 24.56 8.17 28.48
N PHE A 571 25.09 7.21 27.73
CA PHE A 571 25.05 5.79 28.04
C PHE A 571 26.46 5.21 28.03
N ALA A 572 26.79 4.39 29.03
CA ALA A 572 28.13 3.82 29.20
C ALA A 572 29.30 4.85 29.12
N GLY A 573 29.03 6.11 29.51
CA GLY A 573 30.01 7.20 29.46
C GLY A 573 30.20 7.88 28.10
N ILE A 574 29.32 7.61 27.13
CA ILE A 574 29.31 8.22 25.80
C ILE A 574 28.07 9.10 25.66
N ASP A 575 28.25 10.36 25.27
CA ASP A 575 27.16 11.30 25.01
C ASP A 575 26.41 10.94 23.73
N ILE A 576 25.08 11.02 23.79
CA ILE A 576 24.20 10.78 22.65
C ILE A 576 23.95 12.12 21.93
N PRO A 577 24.22 12.23 20.62
CA PRO A 577 23.99 13.46 19.86
C PRO A 577 22.53 13.90 19.87
N GLU A 578 22.30 15.22 19.97
CA GLU A 578 20.96 15.80 20.08
C GLU A 578 20.07 15.52 18.87
N GLU A 579 20.65 15.41 17.66
CA GLU A 579 19.92 15.10 16.43
C GLU A 579 19.13 13.78 16.47
N HIS A 580 19.46 12.89 17.43
CA HIS A 580 18.81 11.61 17.59
C HIS A 580 17.71 11.59 18.66
N TYR A 581 17.47 12.68 19.39
CA TYR A 581 16.57 12.65 20.55
C TYR A 581 15.09 12.44 20.19
N ASP A 582 14.69 12.80 18.97
CA ASP A 582 13.33 12.59 18.46
C ASP A 582 13.15 11.23 17.76
N GLN A 583 14.24 10.48 17.58
CA GLN A 583 14.27 9.23 16.82
C GLN A 583 14.54 8.01 17.71
N MET A 584 15.44 8.14 18.68
CA MET A 584 15.85 7.04 19.55
C MET A 584 14.95 6.90 20.77
N CYS A 585 14.51 5.69 21.04
CA CYS A 585 13.72 5.31 22.20
C CYS A 585 14.60 4.92 23.38
N ILE A 586 14.15 5.20 24.61
CA ILE A 586 14.89 4.80 25.82
C ILE A 586 15.07 3.27 25.94
N GLY A 587 14.20 2.50 25.29
CA GLY A 587 14.28 1.05 25.21
C GLY A 587 15.58 0.53 24.57
N GLU A 588 16.20 1.31 23.68
CA GLU A 588 17.48 0.95 23.01
C GLU A 588 18.66 0.95 23.99
N PHE A 589 18.50 1.55 25.17
CA PHE A 589 19.55 1.69 26.17
C PHE A 589 19.22 0.98 27.49
N LEU A 590 17.94 0.72 27.75
CA LEU A 590 17.40 0.29 29.04
C LEU A 590 16.74 -1.09 28.96
N GLU A 591 17.45 -2.06 28.37
CA GLU A 591 16.97 -3.40 28.04
C GLU A 591 16.93 -4.37 29.23
N GLU A 592 17.76 -4.14 30.25
CA GLU A 592 17.94 -5.05 31.38
C GLU A 592 17.79 -4.37 32.73
N VAL A 593 17.30 -5.12 33.71
CA VAL A 593 17.27 -4.68 35.12
C VAL A 593 18.69 -4.40 35.59
N GLY A 594 18.93 -3.19 36.08
CA GLY A 594 20.23 -2.71 36.50
C GLY A 594 20.98 -1.89 35.45
N ASN A 595 20.48 -1.75 34.22
CA ASN A 595 21.03 -0.78 33.28
C ASN A 595 20.98 0.64 33.87
N GLU A 596 22.05 1.39 33.59
CA GLU A 596 22.23 2.76 34.04
C GLU A 596 22.30 3.69 32.82
N PHE A 597 21.62 4.82 32.92
CA PHE A 597 21.54 5.84 31.90
C PHE A 597 21.67 7.21 32.57
N ASN A 598 22.43 8.12 31.98
CA ASN A 598 22.72 9.39 32.60
C ASN A 598 21.99 10.52 31.88
N TYR A 599 21.52 11.48 32.67
CA TYR A 599 20.83 12.65 32.18
C TYR A 599 21.41 13.89 32.88
N GLN A 600 21.92 14.83 32.09
CA GLN A 600 22.43 16.10 32.56
C GLN A 600 21.44 17.20 32.16
N TYR A 601 21.05 18.03 33.13
CA TYR A 601 20.23 19.20 32.88
C TYR A 601 20.94 20.45 33.38
N ASP A 602 20.86 21.53 32.59
CA ASP A 602 21.58 22.78 32.75
C ASP A 602 23.11 22.61 32.78
N PHE A 603 23.77 22.98 31.68
CA PHE A 603 25.23 22.90 31.58
C PHE A 603 25.95 23.94 32.45
N GLY A 604 25.23 24.94 32.98
CA GLY A 604 25.73 25.88 33.97
C GLY A 604 25.79 25.24 35.36
N ASP A 605 24.62 24.89 35.92
CA ASP A 605 24.50 24.32 37.27
C ASP A 605 24.89 22.83 37.36
N ASN A 606 24.90 22.14 36.23
CA ASN A 606 25.34 20.76 36.05
C ASN A 606 24.54 19.74 36.90
N TRP A 607 23.22 19.70 36.73
CA TRP A 607 22.35 18.75 37.43
C TRP A 607 22.46 17.35 36.82
N LEU A 608 23.27 16.49 37.44
CA LEU A 608 23.50 15.12 36.98
C LEU A 608 22.54 14.13 37.62
N HIS A 609 21.87 13.34 36.79
CA HIS A 609 20.96 12.28 37.19
C HIS A 609 21.47 10.94 36.72
N GLN A 610 21.37 9.96 37.61
CA GLN A 610 21.51 8.56 37.27
C GLN A 610 20.13 7.91 37.23
N ILE A 611 19.83 7.26 36.12
CA ILE A 611 18.58 6.59 35.83
C ILE A 611 18.87 5.10 35.83
N THR A 612 18.18 4.34 36.67
CA THR A 612 18.41 2.90 36.80
C THR A 612 17.12 2.13 36.53
N VAL A 613 17.20 1.07 35.73
CA VAL A 613 16.09 0.13 35.53
C VAL A 613 15.94 -0.75 36.77
N GLU A 614 14.84 -0.60 37.49
CA GLU A 614 14.54 -1.47 38.64
C GLU A 614 13.68 -2.67 38.25
N LYS A 615 12.85 -2.54 37.21
CA LYS A 615 11.98 -3.62 36.72
C LYS A 615 11.52 -3.38 35.29
N ILE A 616 11.37 -4.46 34.54
CA ILE A 616 10.74 -4.50 33.22
C ILE A 616 9.37 -5.18 33.35
N LEU A 617 8.36 -4.61 32.72
CA LEU A 617 6.97 -5.04 32.76
C LEU A 617 6.58 -5.62 31.40
N ALA A 618 5.98 -6.80 31.42
CA ALA A 618 5.51 -7.48 30.20
C ALA A 618 4.38 -6.76 29.44
N LYS A 619 3.81 -5.69 30.01
CA LYS A 619 2.82 -4.85 29.35
C LYS A 619 3.35 -3.43 29.31
N ASP A 620 3.10 -2.78 28.19
CA ASP A 620 3.40 -1.37 27.98
C ASP A 620 2.65 -0.45 28.97
N VAL A 621 3.18 0.77 29.12
CA VAL A 621 2.68 1.80 30.02
C VAL A 621 2.23 2.99 29.18
N ILE A 622 0.93 3.06 28.95
CA ILE A 622 0.30 4.10 28.12
C ILE A 622 0.45 5.50 28.74
N GLN A 623 0.50 5.61 30.07
CA GLN A 623 0.66 6.88 30.77
C GLN A 623 1.80 6.78 31.81
N PRO A 624 2.84 7.62 31.70
CA PRO A 624 3.86 7.82 32.71
C PRO A 624 3.24 8.14 34.07
N GLU A 625 3.75 7.50 35.11
CA GLU A 625 3.38 7.82 36.48
C GLU A 625 4.57 7.76 37.40
N VAL A 626 4.61 8.65 38.39
CA VAL A 626 5.47 8.50 39.55
C VAL A 626 4.79 7.59 40.56
N THR A 627 5.46 6.51 40.94
CA THR A 627 4.97 5.53 41.91
C THR A 627 5.45 5.85 43.33
N ALA A 628 6.66 6.42 43.45
CA ALA A 628 7.27 6.84 44.70
C ALA A 628 8.34 7.93 44.46
N GLY A 629 8.75 8.65 45.50
CA GLY A 629 9.83 9.64 45.43
C GLY A 629 10.22 10.11 46.82
N ASN A 630 11.39 10.74 46.91
CA ASN A 630 11.89 11.34 48.14
C ASN A 630 12.66 12.62 47.84
N GLY A 631 12.70 13.53 48.81
CA GLY A 631 13.47 14.75 48.73
C GLY A 631 12.83 15.83 47.86
N MET A 632 13.07 17.07 48.26
CA MET A 632 12.69 18.26 47.51
C MET A 632 13.72 18.48 46.41
N CYS A 633 13.25 18.67 45.16
CA CYS A 633 14.16 18.97 44.06
C CYS A 633 14.76 20.37 44.23
N PRO A 634 16.00 20.58 43.75
CA PRO A 634 16.58 21.91 43.64
C PRO A 634 15.67 22.87 42.88
N ALA A 635 15.64 24.12 43.34
CA ALA A 635 15.05 25.19 42.54
C ALA A 635 15.89 25.43 41.28
N GLU A 636 15.26 25.86 40.20
CA GLU A 636 15.95 26.37 39.01
C GLU A 636 16.93 27.49 39.39
N ASP A 637 18.05 27.57 38.68
CA ASP A 637 19.12 28.57 38.87
C ASP A 637 19.67 28.65 40.32
N SER A 638 19.64 27.54 41.07
CA SER A 638 20.09 27.52 42.47
C SER A 638 21.61 27.36 42.65
N GLY A 639 22.38 27.33 41.56
CA GLY A 639 23.85 27.31 41.57
C GLY A 639 24.44 25.91 41.68
N GLY A 640 23.73 24.89 41.21
CA GLY A 640 24.18 23.51 41.18
C GLY A 640 24.20 22.80 42.54
N ILE A 641 24.62 21.53 42.52
CA ILE A 641 24.44 20.61 43.66
C ILE A 641 25.12 21.06 44.96
N TRP A 642 26.30 21.68 44.86
CA TRP A 642 27.06 22.17 46.00
C TRP A 642 26.37 23.35 46.68
N SER A 643 25.89 24.30 45.89
CA SER A 643 25.12 25.45 46.36
C SER A 643 23.83 24.98 47.03
N TRP A 644 23.07 24.11 46.37
CA TRP A 644 21.82 23.59 46.92
C TRP A 644 21.99 22.90 48.29
N ASN A 645 22.97 22.00 48.39
CA ASN A 645 23.30 21.34 49.66
C ASN A 645 23.72 22.33 50.75
N TYR A 646 24.46 23.37 50.38
CA TYR A 646 24.83 24.46 51.27
C TYR A 646 23.59 25.26 51.74
N LEU A 647 22.69 25.65 50.84
CA LEU A 647 21.46 26.38 51.16
C LEU A 647 20.56 25.58 52.12
N LEU A 648 20.39 24.28 51.89
CA LEU A 648 19.63 23.41 52.81
C LEU A 648 20.27 23.30 54.21
N LYS A 649 21.60 23.36 54.29
CA LYS A 649 22.32 23.39 55.57
C LYS A 649 22.20 24.77 56.23
N LEU A 650 22.32 25.82 55.44
CA LEU A 650 22.23 27.22 55.88
C LEU A 650 20.85 27.51 56.47
N ARG A 651 19.78 27.00 55.84
CA ARG A 651 18.40 27.12 56.35
C ARG A 651 18.21 26.60 57.78
N LYS A 652 19.05 25.66 58.22
CA LYS A 652 19.00 25.09 59.59
C LYS A 652 19.80 25.91 60.62
N LYS A 653 20.48 26.96 60.19
CA LYS A 653 21.28 27.84 61.04
C LYS A 653 20.37 28.70 61.92
N LYS A 654 20.70 28.84 63.20
CA LYS A 654 19.87 29.59 64.19
C LYS A 654 19.89 31.10 63.98
N ALA A 655 20.93 31.64 63.37
CA ALA A 655 21.11 33.07 63.11
C ALA A 655 21.80 33.23 61.75
N LEU A 656 21.16 33.97 60.85
CA LEU A 656 21.61 34.23 59.48
C LEU A 656 22.21 35.64 59.41
N THR A 657 23.22 35.85 58.57
CA THR A 657 23.62 37.19 58.12
C THR A 657 22.59 37.73 57.11
N GLU A 658 22.64 39.02 56.79
CA GLU A 658 21.76 39.65 55.79
C GLU A 658 21.92 38.96 54.42
N ASP A 659 23.17 38.79 53.95
CA ASP A 659 23.48 38.07 52.72
C ASP A 659 22.98 36.60 52.71
N GLU A 660 23.07 35.91 53.86
CA GLU A 660 22.60 34.52 53.99
C GLU A 660 21.06 34.43 53.95
N ALA A 661 20.37 35.43 54.46
CA ALA A 661 18.92 35.51 54.38
C ALA A 661 18.45 35.84 52.96
N GLU A 662 19.12 36.77 52.28
CA GLU A 662 18.84 37.13 50.88
C GLU A 662 19.03 35.93 49.93
N GLN A 663 20.10 35.16 50.11
CA GLN A 663 20.33 33.93 49.33
C GLN A 663 19.23 32.89 49.51
N LEU A 664 18.73 32.69 50.75
CA LEU A 664 17.63 31.77 51.01
C LEU A 664 16.30 32.29 50.46
N GLU A 665 16.06 33.60 50.50
CA GLU A 665 14.86 34.22 49.95
C GLU A 665 14.79 34.06 48.43
N PHE A 666 15.92 34.26 47.72
CA PHE A 666 15.99 34.13 46.26
C PHE A 666 15.48 32.77 45.75
N VAL A 667 15.87 31.68 46.42
CA VAL A 667 15.46 30.30 46.04
C VAL A 667 14.23 29.80 46.81
N ARG A 668 13.50 30.67 47.51
CA ARG A 668 12.31 30.32 48.31
C ARG A 668 12.56 29.24 49.37
N LEU A 669 13.71 29.36 50.06
CA LEU A 669 14.14 28.51 51.17
C LEU A 669 14.18 29.26 52.50
N SER A 670 13.42 30.34 52.65
CA SER A 670 13.40 31.09 53.92
C SER A 670 13.00 30.17 55.09
N PRO A 671 13.57 30.36 56.30
CA PRO A 671 13.22 29.51 57.46
C PRO A 671 11.74 29.54 57.83
N ASN A 672 11.03 30.62 57.48
CA ASN A 672 9.61 30.82 57.74
C ASN A 672 8.70 30.21 56.67
N GLU A 673 9.23 29.81 55.52
CA GLU A 673 8.46 29.15 54.46
C GLU A 673 8.33 27.67 54.75
N SER A 674 7.15 27.08 54.52
CA SER A 674 6.99 25.63 54.59
C SER A 674 7.65 25.02 53.36
N LEU A 675 8.52 24.02 53.55
CA LEU A 675 8.97 23.24 52.39
C LEU A 675 7.78 22.43 51.89
N GLU A 676 7.48 22.54 50.61
CA GLU A 676 6.55 21.63 49.97
C GLU A 676 7.25 20.27 49.82
N PRO A 677 6.80 19.22 50.54
CA PRO A 677 7.33 17.88 50.29
C PRO A 677 6.95 17.45 48.87
N PHE A 678 7.69 16.50 48.32
CA PHE A 678 7.34 15.86 47.05
C PHE A 678 5.87 15.38 47.07
N ASP A 679 5.02 15.98 46.25
CA ASP A 679 3.62 15.61 46.09
C ASP A 679 3.42 14.74 44.84
N LYS A 680 3.36 13.42 45.08
CA LYS A 680 3.10 12.42 44.04
C LYS A 680 1.79 12.68 43.27
N LYS A 681 0.73 13.15 43.92
CA LYS A 681 -0.57 13.37 43.26
C LYS A 681 -0.47 14.56 42.31
N LEU A 682 0.16 15.64 42.75
CA LEU A 682 0.37 16.83 41.92
C LEU A 682 1.18 16.48 40.67
N VAL A 683 2.30 15.76 40.83
CA VAL A 683 3.14 15.36 39.70
C VAL A 683 2.41 14.44 38.73
N ASN A 684 1.67 13.44 39.22
CA ASN A 684 0.90 12.56 38.34
C ASN A 684 -0.24 13.30 37.60
N ASN A 685 -0.79 14.37 38.17
CA ASN A 685 -1.76 15.21 37.45
C ASN A 685 -1.08 16.00 36.32
N ARG A 686 0.15 16.51 36.54
CA ARG A 686 0.93 17.19 35.49
C ARG A 686 1.34 16.23 34.37
N LEU A 687 1.81 15.03 34.71
CA LEU A 687 2.15 13.99 33.73
C LEU A 687 0.96 13.60 32.84
N LYS A 688 -0.26 13.53 33.41
CA LYS A 688 -1.48 13.29 32.62
C LYS A 688 -1.81 14.43 31.65
N ALA A 689 -1.45 15.67 31.98
CA ALA A 689 -1.68 16.81 31.09
C ALA A 689 -0.69 16.82 29.92
N LEU A 690 0.54 16.33 30.13
CA LEU A 690 1.59 16.27 29.12
C LEU A 690 1.19 15.43 27.87
N ILE A 691 0.37 14.39 28.06
CA ILE A 691 0.03 13.40 27.02
C ILE A 691 -1.32 13.65 26.32
N ASN A 692 -2.17 14.54 26.87
CA ASN A 692 -3.47 14.87 26.28
C ASN A 692 -3.42 16.05 25.29
N HIS A 693 -2.22 16.43 24.83
CA HIS A 693 -2.00 17.56 23.93
C HIS A 693 -1.42 17.12 22.59
#